data_AF-A0A0W0Z6N6-F1
#
_entry.id   AF-A0A0W0Z6N6-F1
#
_cell.length_a   1.000
_cell.length_b   1.000
_cell.length_c   1.000
_cell.angle_alpha   90.00
_cell.angle_beta   90.00
_cell.angle_gamma   90.00
#
_symmetry.space_group_name_H-M   'P 1'
#
loop_
_entity.id
_entity.type
_entity.pdbx_description
1 polymer ?
#
loop_
_entity_poly.entity_id
_entity_poly.type
_entity_poly.pdbx_seq_one_letter_code
_entity_poly.pdbx_strand_id
1 'polypeptide(L)'
;MNDKLRNSSKTITSDQLHNKNCYSYLNHIIPGIPPSVLSALPEKLQNSIRQFTQNNGAYKRNFAYGDLYTDLLSYTEDHLEPLIEQKREALLRRLAQIEHQMELMNNPEVMEKHGAMFRSLQEPGDPEEKIRQIDSDLQALDDFIFSFYHNDNDILDQSFQAIKHIPLSHTPSDSGIEKSVASLLQDKGSNINKGVSPSGAGSMRGRFTAMVADNFKPQHTTSLATVRKYEYQQHGKDHIPTEYRFGTQGQRHNDVPRAAPLFEYWLQVQKRRHRQAQLPPNEEETNRVFAKWEEKLSDDPMREAYGLRPVVKPTKITHVYFNNLGLDRDDLEGKKEQDLTLQLHQLENQHSNTAVITLPADKGLMSKGEFEKTDPSLKLQDVYDEFLHIASQDGQAQTEVKDFYISKAIRKLLFTEEDKGYSEEYEQERICDLLDKSFTATGIDLSDPDLQISPAQRQAVWFHFNKFELPNYIIQTLRPESINFSCKDAIDRGGVSSAYYNLVKSFATDTPLSREEFDKALHAAPAMVKARGMNHHLKMIWNAVDAYVNANYQDIYNNPQKAWLIAWRDFNCPHTRVSELLQIRVAQNLQLLEEMKLTDPQNKAAIEIGIKILQNISQQTSLDTSGKRLLLETVSRTPDIIQSPKPGDIEKYEDLADKLTVNYPVLKIIGGMMKVLGGVLLYPFSQKKGNALIDSGISTFQSGSHAFLRGNMAQDMKNMKASLASLKEADPEKDNLDEPPLPVIKVH
;
A
#
# COMPACT_ATOMS: atom_id res chain seq x y z
N MET A 1 32.39 6.23 -13.02
CA MET A 1 31.18 6.05 -13.88
C MET A 1 29.99 6.96 -13.50
N ASN A 2 30.00 7.70 -12.38
CA ASN A 2 28.88 8.54 -11.90
C ASN A 2 28.49 9.78 -12.74
N ASP A 3 29.28 10.15 -13.76
CA ASP A 3 28.98 11.33 -14.60
C ASP A 3 28.27 11.00 -15.93
N LYS A 4 28.21 9.73 -16.37
CA LYS A 4 27.53 9.37 -17.64
C LYS A 4 26.02 9.15 -17.51
N LEU A 5 25.48 8.92 -16.31
CA LEU A 5 24.04 8.97 -16.02
C LEU A 5 23.53 10.37 -15.62
N ARG A 6 24.44 11.36 -15.51
CA ARG A 6 24.08 12.77 -15.24
C ARG A 6 23.63 13.55 -16.48
N ASN A 7 23.72 12.97 -17.68
CA ASN A 7 23.31 13.65 -18.90
C ASN A 7 21.81 13.48 -19.19
N SER A 8 21.06 14.56 -18.92
CA SER A 8 19.86 15.06 -19.62
C SER A 8 18.45 14.75 -19.11
N SER A 9 18.27 13.93 -18.07
CA SER A 9 17.01 14.00 -17.32
C SER A 9 17.06 15.25 -16.44
N LYS A 10 16.41 16.33 -16.86
CA LYS A 10 16.15 17.48 -15.96
C LYS A 10 15.48 16.90 -14.71
N THR A 11 16.19 16.89 -13.60
CA THR A 11 15.69 16.38 -12.32
C THR A 11 14.41 17.12 -11.96
N ILE A 12 13.30 16.37 -11.87
CA ILE A 12 12.00 16.90 -11.51
C ILE A 12 11.98 17.18 -10.01
N THR A 13 11.62 18.40 -9.61
CA THR A 13 11.44 18.76 -8.20
C THR A 13 10.14 18.17 -7.65
N SER A 14 9.98 18.06 -6.33
CA SER A 14 8.74 17.55 -5.75
C SER A 14 7.51 18.39 -6.10
N ASP A 15 7.64 19.72 -6.16
CA ASP A 15 6.54 20.60 -6.55
C ASP A 15 6.12 20.39 -8.01
N GLN A 16 7.07 20.24 -8.93
CA GLN A 16 6.80 19.89 -10.34
C GLN A 16 6.13 18.52 -10.49
N LEU A 17 6.60 17.51 -9.75
CA LEU A 17 6.00 16.18 -9.75
C LEU A 17 4.56 16.24 -9.21
N HIS A 18 4.35 16.93 -8.09
CA HIS A 18 3.02 17.16 -7.52
C HIS A 18 2.10 17.89 -8.50
N ASN A 19 2.59 18.96 -9.13
CA ASN A 19 1.82 19.71 -10.12
C ASN A 19 1.40 18.82 -11.31
N LYS A 20 2.29 17.94 -11.78
CA LYS A 20 1.98 16.95 -12.82
C LYS A 20 0.95 15.92 -12.35
N ASN A 21 1.05 15.46 -11.11
CA ASN A 21 0.11 14.52 -10.53
C ASN A 21 -1.29 15.15 -10.35
N CYS A 22 -1.38 16.40 -9.88
CA CYS A 22 -2.64 17.13 -9.78
C CYS A 22 -3.27 17.36 -11.15
N TYR A 23 -2.47 17.62 -12.19
CA TYR A 23 -2.95 17.64 -13.56
C TYR A 23 -3.60 16.32 -13.97
N SER A 24 -2.91 15.18 -13.77
CA SER A 24 -3.44 13.84 -14.09
C SER A 24 -4.73 13.55 -13.32
N TYR A 25 -4.80 13.95 -12.05
CA TYR A 25 -6.00 13.81 -11.22
C TYR A 25 -7.18 14.65 -11.75
N LEU A 26 -6.93 15.93 -12.02
CA LEU A 26 -7.94 16.87 -12.52
C LEU A 26 -8.45 16.51 -13.91
N ASN A 27 -7.63 15.86 -14.74
CA ASN A 27 -8.03 15.40 -16.07
C ASN A 27 -9.16 14.36 -16.02
N HIS A 28 -9.34 13.67 -14.89
CA HIS A 28 -10.45 12.73 -14.68
C HIS A 28 -11.70 13.41 -14.10
N ILE A 29 -11.54 14.48 -13.32
CA ILE A 29 -12.66 15.13 -12.62
C ILE A 29 -13.30 16.24 -13.46
N ILE A 30 -12.47 17.12 -14.04
CA ILE A 30 -12.97 18.33 -14.72
C ILE A 30 -13.96 18.02 -15.85
N PRO A 31 -13.73 17.01 -16.71
CA PRO A 31 -14.70 16.65 -17.75
C PRO A 31 -16.05 16.18 -17.20
N GLY A 32 -16.06 15.64 -15.97
CA GLY A 32 -17.26 15.13 -15.31
C GLY A 32 -18.01 16.18 -14.47
N ILE A 33 -17.60 17.46 -14.47
CA ILE A 33 -18.31 18.50 -13.71
C ILE A 33 -19.62 18.86 -14.42
N PRO A 34 -20.80 18.65 -13.79
CA PRO A 34 -22.07 19.00 -14.42
C PRO A 34 -22.16 20.52 -14.66
N PRO A 35 -22.78 20.99 -15.75
CA PRO A 35 -22.93 22.43 -16.02
C PRO A 35 -23.60 23.20 -14.88
N SER A 36 -24.56 22.56 -14.20
CA SER A 36 -25.26 23.10 -13.04
C SER A 36 -24.38 23.28 -11.81
N VAL A 37 -23.32 22.48 -11.67
CA VAL A 37 -22.29 22.60 -10.63
C VAL A 37 -21.25 23.63 -11.04
N LEU A 38 -20.74 23.56 -12.27
CA LEU A 38 -19.73 24.49 -12.80
C LEU A 38 -20.18 25.95 -12.68
N SER A 39 -21.44 26.24 -13.03
CA SER A 39 -22.03 27.58 -12.92
C SER A 39 -22.19 28.09 -11.48
N ALA A 40 -22.24 27.19 -10.49
CA ALA A 40 -22.35 27.52 -9.08
C ALA A 40 -20.98 27.68 -8.37
N LEU A 41 -19.88 27.37 -9.06
CA LEU A 41 -18.52 27.59 -8.54
C LEU A 41 -18.16 29.09 -8.54
N PRO A 42 -17.21 29.55 -7.71
CA PRO A 42 -16.75 30.93 -7.74
C PRO A 42 -16.11 31.27 -9.09
N GLU A 43 -16.25 32.52 -9.54
CA GLU A 43 -15.77 32.96 -10.86
C GLU A 43 -14.28 32.65 -11.09
N LYS A 44 -13.44 32.83 -10.07
CA LYS A 44 -12.01 32.47 -10.10
C LYS A 44 -11.80 30.99 -10.44
N LEU A 45 -12.59 30.10 -9.84
CA LEU A 45 -12.48 28.66 -10.05
C LEU A 45 -13.01 28.27 -11.43
N GLN A 46 -14.14 28.86 -11.85
CA GLN A 46 -14.65 28.70 -13.23
C GLN A 46 -13.61 29.12 -14.27
N ASN A 47 -12.95 30.27 -14.08
CA ASN A 47 -11.90 30.75 -14.98
C ASN A 47 -10.70 29.81 -15.02
N SER A 48 -10.29 29.26 -13.88
CA SER A 48 -9.20 28.29 -13.80
C SER A 48 -9.55 26.98 -14.51
N ILE A 49 -10.79 26.50 -14.36
CA ILE A 49 -11.32 25.33 -15.09
C ILE A 49 -11.40 25.60 -16.59
N ARG A 50 -11.88 26.79 -17.01
CA ARG A 50 -11.90 27.19 -18.43
C ARG A 50 -10.49 27.24 -19.02
N GLN A 51 -9.51 27.76 -18.27
CA GLN A 51 -8.10 27.75 -18.70
C GLN A 51 -7.53 26.33 -18.80
N PHE A 52 -7.95 25.42 -17.91
CA PHE A 52 -7.60 24.00 -17.99
C PHE A 52 -8.13 23.37 -19.29
N THR A 53 -9.42 23.54 -19.59
CA THR A 53 -10.09 22.91 -20.75
C THR A 53 -9.66 23.50 -22.09
N GLN A 54 -9.37 24.82 -22.17
CA GLN A 54 -8.87 25.49 -23.37
C GLN A 54 -7.53 24.95 -23.91
N ASN A 55 -6.80 24.19 -23.10
CA ASN A 55 -5.51 23.63 -23.48
C ASN A 55 -5.61 22.25 -24.15
N ASN A 56 -6.80 21.83 -24.58
CA ASN A 56 -7.07 20.52 -25.18
C ASN A 56 -6.53 19.36 -24.32
N GLY A 57 -6.54 19.49 -23.00
CA GLY A 57 -5.95 18.49 -22.12
C GLY A 57 -4.44 18.28 -22.34
N ALA A 58 -3.69 19.36 -22.58
CA ALA A 58 -2.22 19.34 -22.57
C ALA A 58 -1.67 19.92 -21.27
N TYR A 59 -0.69 19.23 -20.68
CA TYR A 59 0.00 19.68 -19.47
C TYR A 59 0.85 20.93 -19.71
N LYS A 60 0.60 22.00 -18.93
CA LYS A 60 1.38 23.24 -18.94
C LYS A 60 2.19 23.38 -17.66
N ARG A 61 3.52 23.29 -17.78
CA ARG A 61 4.46 23.30 -16.64
C ARG A 61 4.26 24.47 -15.66
N ASN A 62 3.88 25.66 -16.14
CA ASN A 62 3.76 26.88 -15.33
C ASN A 62 2.35 27.15 -14.81
N PHE A 63 1.38 26.27 -15.12
CA PHE A 63 0.04 26.36 -14.54
C PHE A 63 0.01 25.64 -13.20
N ALA A 64 -0.53 26.26 -12.16
CA ALA A 64 -0.59 25.73 -10.80
C ALA A 64 -1.79 24.78 -10.63
N TYR A 65 -1.67 23.57 -11.16
CA TYR A 65 -2.69 22.52 -11.02
C TYR A 65 -2.87 22.08 -9.58
N GLY A 66 -1.83 22.16 -8.74
CA GLY A 66 -1.95 21.91 -7.30
C GLY A 66 -2.89 22.90 -6.62
N ASP A 67 -2.76 24.19 -6.95
CA ASP A 67 -3.65 25.21 -6.42
C ASP A 67 -5.11 25.00 -6.91
N LEU A 68 -5.29 24.68 -8.21
CA LEU A 68 -6.62 24.37 -8.76
C LEU A 68 -7.27 23.15 -8.08
N TYR A 69 -6.48 22.11 -7.83
CA TYR A 69 -6.94 20.91 -7.12
C TYR A 69 -7.41 21.25 -5.71
N THR A 70 -6.57 21.94 -4.92
CA THR A 70 -6.91 22.32 -3.54
C THR A 70 -8.13 23.24 -3.49
N ASP A 71 -8.21 24.25 -4.37
CA ASP A 71 -9.34 25.18 -4.44
C ASP A 71 -10.65 24.44 -4.80
N LEU A 72 -10.62 23.55 -5.80
CA LEU A 72 -11.79 22.78 -6.24
C LEU A 72 -12.29 21.83 -5.15
N LEU A 73 -11.38 21.04 -4.55
CA LEU A 73 -11.74 20.07 -3.53
C LEU A 73 -12.28 20.75 -2.28
N SER A 74 -11.60 21.80 -1.79
CA SER A 74 -12.02 22.52 -0.59
C SER A 74 -13.37 23.19 -0.79
N TYR A 75 -13.57 23.87 -1.92
CA TYR A 75 -14.86 24.52 -2.19
C TYR A 75 -15.99 23.50 -2.31
N THR A 76 -15.74 22.38 -3.01
CA THR A 76 -16.75 21.32 -3.19
C THR A 76 -17.16 20.73 -1.84
N GLU A 77 -16.19 20.36 -0.98
CA GLU A 77 -16.49 19.80 0.34
C GLU A 77 -17.23 20.80 1.25
N ASP A 78 -16.77 22.06 1.29
CA ASP A 78 -17.37 23.09 2.16
C ASP A 78 -18.76 23.55 1.67
N HIS A 79 -19.14 23.23 0.43
CA HIS A 79 -20.42 23.64 -0.19
C HIS A 79 -21.19 22.45 -0.80
N LEU A 80 -21.04 21.24 -0.26
CA LEU A 80 -21.73 20.03 -0.76
C LEU A 80 -23.25 20.21 -0.83
N GLU A 81 -23.85 20.78 0.21
CA GLU A 81 -25.30 20.95 0.31
C GLU A 81 -25.86 21.78 -0.88
N PRO A 82 -25.44 23.05 -1.10
CA PRO A 82 -25.97 23.85 -2.22
C PRO A 82 -25.46 23.38 -3.60
N LEU A 83 -24.28 22.75 -3.69
CA LEU A 83 -23.74 22.29 -4.96
C LEU A 83 -24.38 20.98 -5.44
N ILE A 84 -24.74 20.09 -4.53
CA ILE A 84 -25.11 18.71 -4.86
C ILE A 84 -26.47 18.36 -4.28
N GLU A 85 -26.65 18.45 -2.96
CA GLU A 85 -27.83 17.93 -2.27
C GLU A 85 -29.09 18.67 -2.68
N GLN A 86 -29.11 20.00 -2.56
CA GLN A 86 -30.28 20.81 -2.90
C GLN A 86 -30.66 20.68 -4.38
N LYS A 87 -29.66 20.57 -5.28
CA LYS A 87 -29.90 20.36 -6.71
C LYS A 87 -30.48 18.98 -6.97
N ARG A 88 -29.92 17.95 -6.33
CA ARG A 88 -30.43 16.58 -6.41
C ARG A 88 -31.87 16.49 -5.92
N GLU A 89 -32.19 17.10 -4.78
CA GLU A 89 -33.56 17.15 -4.26
C GLU A 89 -34.52 17.87 -5.21
N ALA A 90 -34.08 18.99 -5.81
CA ALA A 90 -34.90 19.71 -6.78
C ALA A 90 -35.21 18.85 -8.02
N LEU A 91 -34.21 18.11 -8.51
CA LEU A 91 -34.37 17.15 -9.61
C LEU A 91 -35.34 16.01 -9.23
N LEU A 92 -35.19 15.43 -8.05
CA LEU A 92 -36.09 14.37 -7.57
C LEU A 92 -37.52 14.85 -7.36
N ARG A 93 -37.72 16.06 -6.82
CA ARG A 93 -39.05 16.67 -6.70
C ARG A 93 -39.67 16.89 -8.06
N ARG A 94 -38.89 17.35 -9.04
CA ARG A 94 -39.36 17.54 -10.42
C ARG A 94 -39.70 16.20 -11.09
N LEU A 95 -38.89 15.17 -10.89
CA LEU A 95 -39.17 13.82 -11.38
C LEU A 95 -40.51 13.31 -10.86
N ALA A 96 -40.72 13.37 -9.54
CA ALA A 96 -41.97 12.95 -8.92
C ALA A 96 -43.18 13.75 -9.41
N GLN A 97 -43.02 15.05 -9.69
CA GLN A 97 -44.09 15.87 -10.28
C GLN A 97 -44.45 15.42 -11.70
N ILE A 98 -43.46 15.10 -12.53
CA ILE A 98 -43.69 14.63 -13.91
C ILE A 98 -44.33 13.25 -13.90
N GLU A 99 -43.83 12.32 -13.09
CA GLU A 99 -44.40 10.97 -12.94
C GLU A 99 -45.86 11.04 -12.47
N HIS A 100 -46.16 11.88 -11.48
CA HIS A 100 -47.53 12.07 -11.02
C HIS A 100 -48.43 12.71 -12.09
N GLN A 101 -47.92 13.66 -12.86
CA GLN A 101 -48.66 14.23 -14.00
C GLN A 101 -48.96 13.16 -15.06
N MET A 102 -47.99 12.28 -15.36
CA MET A 102 -48.18 11.17 -16.30
C MET A 102 -49.22 10.18 -15.80
N GLU A 103 -49.20 9.82 -14.52
CA GLU A 103 -50.20 8.96 -13.90
C GLU A 103 -51.62 9.56 -14.01
N LEU A 104 -51.76 10.85 -13.73
CA LEU A 104 -53.04 11.57 -13.87
C LEU A 104 -53.50 11.65 -15.33
N MET A 105 -52.59 11.85 -16.28
CA MET A 105 -52.90 11.88 -17.72
C MET A 105 -53.28 10.49 -18.26
N ASN A 106 -52.75 9.43 -17.67
CA ASN A 106 -53.09 8.06 -18.03
C ASN A 106 -54.40 7.60 -17.39
N ASN A 107 -54.98 8.37 -16.46
CA ASN A 107 -56.29 8.09 -15.87
C ASN A 107 -57.43 8.70 -16.72
N PRO A 108 -58.28 7.85 -17.36
CA PRO A 108 -59.33 8.33 -18.27
C PRO A 108 -60.35 9.26 -17.60
N GLU A 109 -60.75 8.96 -16.35
CA GLU A 109 -61.76 9.75 -15.63
C GLU A 109 -61.25 11.15 -15.27
N VAL A 110 -59.97 11.25 -14.90
CA VAL A 110 -59.32 12.53 -14.59
C VAL A 110 -59.18 13.38 -15.86
N MET A 111 -58.81 12.75 -16.97
CA MET A 111 -58.69 13.44 -18.26
C MET A 111 -60.03 13.93 -18.82
N GLU A 112 -61.12 13.19 -18.61
CA GLU A 112 -62.47 13.63 -19.00
C GLU A 112 -62.91 14.88 -18.23
N LYS A 113 -62.66 14.91 -16.90
CA LYS A 113 -63.10 16.02 -16.03
C LYS A 113 -62.19 17.24 -16.06
N HIS A 114 -60.87 17.05 -16.21
CA HIS A 114 -59.87 18.10 -15.98
C HIS A 114 -58.84 18.25 -17.09
N GLY A 115 -58.96 17.53 -18.21
CA GLY A 115 -57.92 17.48 -19.27
C GLY A 115 -57.58 18.83 -19.93
N ALA A 116 -58.48 19.82 -19.91
CA ALA A 116 -58.16 21.17 -20.39
C ALA A 116 -57.20 21.91 -19.43
N MET A 117 -57.38 21.73 -18.12
CA MET A 117 -56.53 22.33 -17.09
C MET A 117 -55.14 21.68 -17.11
N PHE A 118 -55.06 20.35 -17.19
CA PHE A 118 -53.77 19.64 -17.26
C PHE A 118 -52.95 20.04 -18.50
N ARG A 119 -53.59 20.20 -19.66
CA ARG A 119 -52.90 20.69 -20.88
C ARG A 119 -52.33 22.11 -20.73
N SER A 120 -52.92 22.95 -19.87
CA SER A 120 -52.40 24.30 -19.62
C SER A 120 -51.25 24.34 -18.60
N LEU A 121 -51.17 23.33 -17.72
CA LEU A 121 -50.11 23.18 -16.72
C LEU A 121 -48.93 22.35 -17.22
N GLN A 122 -49.10 21.67 -18.36
CA GLN A 122 -48.05 20.85 -18.94
C GLN A 122 -46.91 21.75 -19.41
N GLU A 123 -45.74 21.58 -18.78
CA GLU A 123 -44.52 22.17 -19.30
C GLU A 123 -44.32 21.68 -20.75
N PRO A 124 -43.91 22.54 -21.70
CA PRO A 124 -43.68 22.12 -23.08
C PRO A 124 -42.65 20.99 -23.16
N GLY A 125 -42.86 20.03 -24.07
CA GLY A 125 -41.97 18.88 -24.32
C GLY A 125 -42.53 17.53 -23.87
N ASP A 126 -41.93 16.46 -24.38
CA ASP A 126 -42.25 15.07 -24.05
C ASP A 126 -41.87 14.74 -22.58
N PRO A 127 -42.81 14.27 -21.73
CA PRO A 127 -42.52 13.86 -20.36
C PRO A 127 -41.41 12.80 -20.25
N GLU A 128 -41.36 11.82 -21.15
CA GLU A 128 -40.34 10.76 -21.09
C GLU A 128 -38.93 11.32 -21.34
N GLU A 129 -38.80 12.23 -22.32
CA GLU A 129 -37.54 12.93 -22.60
C GLU A 129 -37.07 13.74 -21.38
N LYS A 130 -38.00 14.35 -20.64
CA LYS A 130 -37.67 15.08 -19.40
C LYS A 130 -37.22 14.15 -18.28
N ILE A 131 -37.88 13.01 -18.11
CA ILE A 131 -37.47 12.00 -17.14
C ILE A 131 -36.05 11.53 -17.47
N ARG A 132 -35.78 11.18 -18.75
CA ARG A 132 -34.43 10.81 -19.22
C ARG A 132 -33.39 11.89 -18.93
N GLN A 133 -33.72 13.17 -19.15
CA GLN A 133 -32.81 14.27 -18.85
C GLN A 133 -32.56 14.41 -17.34
N ILE A 134 -33.60 14.30 -16.50
CA ILE A 134 -33.46 14.38 -15.04
C ILE A 134 -32.61 13.21 -14.53
N ASP A 135 -32.84 12.00 -15.02
CA ASP A 135 -32.02 10.84 -14.65
C ASP A 135 -30.56 11.02 -15.09
N SER A 136 -30.33 11.56 -16.28
CA SER A 136 -28.99 11.92 -16.75
C SER A 136 -28.33 12.95 -15.85
N ASP A 137 -29.04 13.99 -15.43
CA ASP A 137 -28.52 15.02 -14.52
C ASP A 137 -28.23 14.45 -13.12
N LEU A 138 -29.10 13.58 -12.60
CA LEU A 138 -28.92 12.87 -11.33
C LEU A 138 -27.69 11.96 -11.38
N GLN A 139 -27.49 11.25 -12.49
CA GLN A 139 -26.32 10.41 -12.72
C GLN A 139 -25.05 11.26 -12.83
N ALA A 140 -25.09 12.39 -13.53
CA ALA A 140 -23.95 13.29 -13.67
C ALA A 140 -23.49 13.86 -12.31
N LEU A 141 -24.42 14.18 -11.40
CA LEU A 141 -24.09 14.59 -10.03
C LEU A 141 -23.40 13.46 -9.25
N ASP A 142 -23.91 12.23 -9.37
CA ASP A 142 -23.33 11.07 -8.70
C ASP A 142 -21.95 10.71 -9.28
N ASP A 143 -21.78 10.78 -10.60
CA ASP A 143 -20.51 10.58 -11.31
C ASP A 143 -19.46 11.59 -10.89
N PHE A 144 -19.85 12.86 -10.76
CA PHE A 144 -18.96 13.91 -10.28
C PHE A 144 -18.41 13.59 -8.89
N ILE A 145 -19.26 13.25 -7.92
CA ILE A 145 -18.79 12.90 -6.58
C ILE A 145 -17.99 11.59 -6.58
N PHE A 146 -18.43 10.60 -7.35
CA PHE A 146 -17.72 9.33 -7.47
C PHE A 146 -16.27 9.51 -7.95
N SER A 147 -16.05 10.42 -8.89
CA SER A 147 -14.75 10.69 -9.53
C SER A 147 -13.67 11.22 -8.57
N PHE A 148 -14.04 11.79 -7.41
CA PHE A 148 -13.05 12.26 -6.44
C PHE A 148 -12.24 11.12 -5.81
N TYR A 149 -12.84 9.95 -5.63
CA TYR A 149 -12.15 8.79 -5.05
C TYR A 149 -11.89 7.70 -6.08
N HIS A 150 -12.83 7.48 -7.00
CA HIS A 150 -12.62 6.63 -8.18
C HIS A 150 -11.92 7.40 -9.28
N ASN A 151 -10.69 7.82 -8.99
CA ASN A 151 -9.84 8.52 -9.93
C ASN A 151 -8.84 7.52 -10.51
N ASP A 152 -9.24 6.86 -11.60
CA ASP A 152 -8.42 5.83 -12.24
C ASP A 152 -7.34 6.46 -13.13
N ASN A 153 -6.28 6.97 -12.49
CA ASN A 153 -5.19 7.69 -13.13
C ASN A 153 -3.85 6.95 -12.98
N ASP A 154 -2.82 7.42 -13.69
CA ASP A 154 -1.47 6.85 -13.66
C ASP A 154 -0.53 7.58 -12.67
N ILE A 155 -1.05 8.23 -11.62
CA ILE A 155 -0.22 9.07 -10.73
C ILE A 155 0.83 8.23 -9.99
N LEU A 156 0.48 7.02 -9.55
CA LEU A 156 1.43 6.14 -8.88
C LEU A 156 2.52 5.68 -9.85
N ASP A 157 2.16 5.31 -11.08
CA ASP A 157 3.12 4.95 -12.12
C ASP A 157 4.03 6.12 -12.47
N GLN A 158 3.49 7.31 -12.73
CA GLN A 158 4.27 8.51 -13.01
C GLN A 158 5.23 8.87 -11.87
N SER A 159 4.76 8.77 -10.62
CA SER A 159 5.57 9.05 -9.43
C SER A 159 6.67 8.01 -9.27
N PHE A 160 6.36 6.72 -9.50
CA PHE A 160 7.36 5.67 -9.45
C PHE A 160 8.38 5.80 -10.57
N GLN A 161 7.98 6.08 -11.81
CA GLN A 161 8.91 6.27 -12.93
C GLN A 161 9.94 7.39 -12.62
N ALA A 162 9.54 8.45 -11.92
CA ALA A 162 10.45 9.51 -11.49
C ALA A 162 11.56 9.02 -10.53
N ILE A 163 11.30 7.97 -9.74
CA ILE A 163 12.20 7.47 -8.70
C ILE A 163 12.70 6.04 -8.93
N LYS A 164 12.20 5.34 -9.96
CA LYS A 164 12.28 3.88 -10.18
C LYS A 164 13.70 3.32 -10.09
N HIS A 165 14.68 4.07 -10.59
CA HIS A 165 16.09 3.67 -10.56
C HIS A 165 16.66 3.54 -9.14
N ILE A 166 16.10 4.22 -8.14
CA ILE A 166 16.57 4.18 -6.75
C ILE A 166 16.22 2.84 -6.07
N PRO A 167 14.92 2.45 -5.90
CA PRO A 167 14.59 1.19 -5.23
C PRO A 167 15.04 -0.05 -6.03
N LEU A 168 14.96 -0.01 -7.37
CA LEU A 168 15.38 -1.15 -8.20
C LEU A 168 16.89 -1.39 -8.22
N SER A 169 17.68 -0.33 -8.00
CA SER A 169 19.14 -0.44 -7.91
C SER A 169 19.65 -0.47 -6.47
N HIS A 170 18.76 -0.45 -5.47
CA HIS A 170 19.14 -0.43 -4.07
C HIS A 170 19.91 -1.70 -3.70
N THR A 171 21.00 -1.51 -2.96
CA THR A 171 21.86 -2.56 -2.43
C THR A 171 21.96 -2.44 -0.90
N PRO A 172 22.39 -3.50 -0.22
CA PRO A 172 22.72 -3.43 1.20
C PRO A 172 23.79 -2.39 1.50
N SER A 173 24.61 -1.93 0.56
CA SER A 173 25.65 -0.95 0.88
C SER A 173 25.15 0.51 0.80
N ASP A 174 24.02 0.75 0.15
CA ASP A 174 23.53 2.09 -0.15
C ASP A 174 22.97 2.83 1.06
N SER A 175 22.86 4.15 0.90
CA SER A 175 21.99 4.97 1.76
C SER A 175 20.54 4.50 1.62
N GLY A 176 19.79 4.57 2.72
CA GLY A 176 18.38 4.17 2.72
C GLY A 176 17.57 4.90 1.65
N ILE A 177 16.68 4.15 0.98
CA ILE A 177 15.84 4.61 -0.14
C ILE A 177 15.11 5.91 0.21
N GLU A 178 14.65 6.07 1.46
CA GLU A 178 14.03 7.30 1.98
C GLU A 178 14.83 8.56 1.62
N LYS A 179 16.13 8.57 1.98
CA LYS A 179 17.00 9.73 1.81
C LYS A 179 17.39 9.95 0.36
N SER A 180 17.62 8.87 -0.38
CA SER A 180 17.98 8.94 -1.80
C SER A 180 16.86 9.59 -2.62
N VAL A 181 15.61 9.16 -2.39
CA VAL A 181 14.43 9.78 -3.04
C VAL A 181 14.24 11.24 -2.59
N ALA A 182 14.41 11.52 -1.30
CA ALA A 182 14.32 12.90 -0.78
C ALA A 182 15.35 13.84 -1.38
N SER A 183 16.57 13.36 -1.60
CA SER A 183 17.61 14.14 -2.29
C SER A 183 17.31 14.34 -3.77
N LEU A 184 16.71 13.35 -4.45
CA LEU A 184 16.36 13.45 -5.86
C LEU A 184 15.23 14.46 -6.09
N LEU A 185 14.18 14.41 -5.27
CA LEU A 185 12.97 15.22 -5.41
C LEU A 185 13.03 16.56 -4.66
N GLN A 186 14.18 16.95 -4.13
CA GLN A 186 14.30 18.21 -3.39
C GLN A 186 13.85 19.41 -4.25
N ASP A 187 13.04 20.30 -3.67
CA ASP A 187 12.62 21.52 -4.35
C ASP A 187 13.80 22.49 -4.54
N LYS A 188 13.88 23.06 -5.75
CA LYS A 188 14.90 24.02 -6.15
C LYS A 188 14.24 25.14 -6.94
N GLY A 189 14.52 26.39 -6.54
CA GLY A 189 13.94 27.57 -7.18
C GLY A 189 12.56 27.93 -6.64
N SER A 190 11.80 28.70 -7.44
CA SER A 190 10.43 29.11 -7.10
C SER A 190 9.44 27.96 -7.33
N ASN A 191 8.55 27.74 -6.37
CA ASN A 191 7.43 26.81 -6.52
C ASN A 191 6.44 27.34 -7.57
N ILE A 192 5.84 26.41 -8.31
CA ILE A 192 4.72 26.63 -9.22
C ILE A 192 3.44 26.82 -8.42
N ASN A 193 3.22 25.94 -7.44
CA ASN A 193 2.05 25.99 -6.56
C ASN A 193 2.34 26.90 -5.36
N LYS A 194 1.30 27.59 -4.89
CA LYS A 194 1.35 28.40 -3.65
C LYS A 194 1.24 27.52 -2.41
N GLY A 195 0.59 26.36 -2.54
CA GLY A 195 0.43 25.38 -1.48
C GLY A 195 1.74 24.74 -0.99
N VAL A 196 1.61 23.85 -0.01
CA VAL A 196 2.74 23.09 0.53
C VAL A 196 3.14 22.01 -0.47
N SER A 197 4.39 22.06 -0.95
CA SER A 197 4.95 21.00 -1.79
C SER A 197 5.13 19.68 -1.02
N PRO A 198 5.25 18.52 -1.68
CA PRO A 198 5.52 17.27 -1.00
C PRO A 198 6.79 17.29 -0.13
N SER A 199 7.89 17.93 -0.59
CA SER A 199 9.09 18.09 0.23
C SER A 199 8.83 18.95 1.47
N GLY A 200 8.04 20.03 1.31
CA GLY A 200 7.56 20.85 2.43
C GLY A 200 6.73 20.06 3.44
N ALA A 201 5.79 19.24 2.96
CA ALA A 201 4.94 18.38 3.77
C ALA A 201 5.73 17.27 4.48
N GLY A 202 6.80 16.79 3.85
CA GLY A 202 7.72 15.78 4.39
C GLY A 202 8.69 16.31 5.46
N SER A 203 8.91 17.63 5.50
CA SER A 203 9.83 18.29 6.42
C SER A 203 9.41 18.18 7.89
N MET A 204 10.36 18.30 8.82
CA MET A 204 10.07 18.28 10.27
C MET A 204 9.05 19.36 10.66
N ARG A 205 9.15 20.57 10.08
CA ARG A 205 8.20 21.66 10.31
C ARG A 205 6.80 21.34 9.77
N GLY A 206 6.72 20.75 8.58
CA GLY A 206 5.45 20.32 7.98
C GLY A 206 4.74 19.28 8.83
N ARG A 207 5.46 18.26 9.31
CA ARG A 207 4.93 17.23 10.20
C ARG A 207 4.44 17.80 11.54
N PHE A 208 5.24 18.68 12.16
CA PHE A 208 4.85 19.33 13.42
C PHE A 208 3.59 20.18 13.25
N THR A 209 3.52 20.98 12.19
CA THR A 209 2.36 21.85 11.90
C THR A 209 1.09 21.01 11.70
N ALA A 210 1.16 19.90 10.96
CA ALA A 210 0.03 18.99 10.77
C ALA A 210 -0.43 18.30 12.06
N MET A 211 0.47 18.08 13.01
CA MET A 211 0.13 17.54 14.33
C MET A 211 -0.60 18.55 15.20
N VAL A 212 -0.17 19.82 15.20
CA VAL A 212 -0.71 20.84 16.11
C VAL A 212 -1.92 21.60 15.55
N ALA A 213 -2.11 21.62 14.23
CA ALA A 213 -3.18 22.41 13.62
C ALA A 213 -4.59 21.92 13.99
N ASP A 214 -5.45 22.90 14.30
CA ASP A 214 -6.89 22.74 14.54
C ASP A 214 -7.62 22.22 13.29
N ASN A 215 -7.07 22.52 12.11
CA ASN A 215 -7.55 22.05 10.83
C ASN A 215 -6.61 20.97 10.27
N PHE A 216 -7.14 19.75 10.14
CA PHE A 216 -6.45 18.61 9.54
C PHE A 216 -7.34 17.97 8.47
N LYS A 217 -7.06 18.26 7.21
CA LYS A 217 -7.73 17.70 6.03
C LYS A 217 -6.68 17.11 5.07
N PRO A 218 -6.22 15.86 5.26
CA PRO A 218 -5.02 15.35 4.57
C PRO A 218 -5.17 15.33 3.04
N GLN A 219 -6.38 15.04 2.53
CA GLN A 219 -6.67 15.03 1.10
C GLN A 219 -6.58 16.42 0.44
N HIS A 220 -6.69 17.52 1.19
CA HIS A 220 -6.68 18.88 0.63
C HIS A 220 -5.28 19.38 0.28
N THR A 221 -4.26 18.58 0.55
CA THR A 221 -2.86 18.94 0.37
C THR A 221 -2.21 18.07 -0.71
N THR A 222 -1.27 17.21 -0.34
CA THR A 222 -0.47 16.43 -1.29
C THR A 222 -0.97 15.01 -1.48
N SER A 223 -1.98 14.57 -0.72
CA SER A 223 -2.55 13.23 -0.81
C SER A 223 -3.67 13.16 -1.85
N LEU A 224 -3.32 12.73 -3.07
CA LEU A 224 -4.26 12.51 -4.16
C LEU A 224 -4.90 11.12 -4.07
N ALA A 225 -6.20 11.03 -4.32
CA ALA A 225 -6.89 9.76 -4.43
C ALA A 225 -6.58 9.10 -5.79
N THR A 226 -6.45 7.78 -5.81
CA THR A 226 -6.16 7.01 -7.02
C THR A 226 -6.58 5.56 -6.85
N VAL A 227 -6.84 4.87 -7.96
CA VAL A 227 -7.00 3.42 -7.99
C VAL A 227 -5.62 2.75 -8.01
N ARG A 228 -5.43 1.68 -7.24
CA ARG A 228 -4.26 0.80 -7.36
C ARG A 228 -4.58 -0.32 -8.33
N LYS A 229 -3.66 -0.58 -9.25
CA LYS A 229 -3.76 -1.63 -10.25
C LYS A 229 -2.58 -2.57 -10.09
N TYR A 230 -2.88 -3.86 -10.02
CA TYR A 230 -1.87 -4.93 -10.04
C TYR A 230 -2.22 -5.93 -11.14
N GLU A 231 -1.20 -6.52 -11.75
CA GLU A 231 -1.36 -7.45 -12.87
C GLU A 231 -2.21 -8.66 -12.49
N TYR A 232 -1.98 -9.23 -11.30
CA TYR A 232 -2.72 -10.41 -10.82
C TYR A 232 -4.23 -10.20 -10.72
N GLN A 233 -4.67 -8.95 -10.57
CA GLN A 233 -6.09 -8.61 -10.46
C GLN A 233 -6.82 -8.67 -11.80
N GLN A 234 -6.09 -8.54 -12.91
CA GLN A 234 -6.66 -8.55 -14.27
C GLN A 234 -6.91 -9.99 -14.77
N HIS A 235 -6.22 -10.97 -14.18
CA HIS A 235 -6.28 -12.38 -14.59
C HIS A 235 -7.00 -13.29 -13.59
N GLY A 236 -7.43 -12.74 -12.44
CA GLY A 236 -8.12 -13.50 -11.40
C GLY A 236 -9.52 -13.94 -11.81
N LYS A 237 -9.89 -15.17 -11.44
CA LYS A 237 -11.28 -15.68 -11.56
C LYS A 237 -12.17 -15.24 -10.39
N ASP A 238 -11.55 -14.87 -9.27
CA ASP A 238 -12.25 -14.46 -8.05
C ASP A 238 -12.72 -13.02 -8.13
N HIS A 239 -13.74 -12.70 -7.32
CA HIS A 239 -14.14 -11.31 -7.09
C HIS A 239 -13.00 -10.55 -6.38
N ILE A 240 -12.38 -9.61 -7.08
CA ILE A 240 -11.33 -8.75 -6.54
C ILE A 240 -11.89 -7.33 -6.40
N PRO A 241 -11.99 -6.78 -5.18
CA PRO A 241 -12.49 -5.42 -4.99
C PRO A 241 -11.55 -4.39 -5.62
N THR A 242 -12.09 -3.26 -6.07
CA THR A 242 -11.27 -2.11 -6.46
C THR A 242 -10.53 -1.57 -5.24
N GLU A 243 -9.20 -1.56 -5.27
CA GLU A 243 -8.41 -0.97 -4.20
C GLU A 243 -8.18 0.52 -4.45
N TYR A 244 -8.75 1.36 -3.59
CA TYR A 244 -8.48 2.79 -3.59
C TYR A 244 -7.32 3.14 -2.68
N ARG A 245 -6.51 4.08 -3.12
CA ARG A 245 -5.49 4.76 -2.31
C ARG A 245 -5.95 6.19 -2.06
N PHE A 246 -6.26 6.48 -0.81
CA PHE A 246 -6.42 7.83 -0.26
C PHE A 246 -6.10 7.78 1.24
N GLY A 247 -5.66 8.92 1.80
CA GLY A 247 -5.37 9.06 3.23
C GLY A 247 -6.61 8.97 4.11
N THR A 248 -6.45 9.24 5.41
CA THR A 248 -7.56 9.11 6.35
C THR A 248 -8.69 10.05 5.96
N GLN A 249 -9.92 9.55 6.08
CA GLN A 249 -11.14 10.33 5.88
C GLN A 249 -11.67 10.87 7.21
N GLY A 250 -10.98 10.60 8.32
CA GLY A 250 -11.14 11.37 9.55
C GLY A 250 -10.43 12.71 9.38
N GLN A 251 -11.14 13.80 9.63
CA GLN A 251 -10.63 15.16 9.56
C GLN A 251 -10.81 15.87 10.91
N ARG A 252 -10.03 16.93 11.14
CA ARG A 252 -10.37 17.96 12.15
C ARG A 252 -10.74 19.24 11.44
N HIS A 253 -11.88 19.81 11.78
CA HIS A 253 -12.32 21.11 11.29
C HIS A 253 -12.61 22.01 12.48
N ASN A 254 -11.80 23.05 12.66
CA ASN A 254 -11.82 23.92 13.84
C ASN A 254 -11.73 23.11 15.15
N ASP A 255 -10.78 22.17 15.20
CA ASP A 255 -10.52 21.25 16.31
C ASP A 255 -11.65 20.23 16.61
N VAL A 256 -12.71 20.21 15.79
CA VAL A 256 -13.78 19.21 15.89
C VAL A 256 -13.43 18.02 14.98
N PRO A 257 -13.18 16.82 15.55
CA PRO A 257 -13.00 15.62 14.75
C PRO A 257 -14.31 15.24 14.08
N ARG A 258 -14.26 14.88 12.80
CA ARG A 258 -15.42 14.40 12.01
C ARG A 258 -14.95 13.48 10.88
N ALA A 259 -15.86 12.73 10.27
CA ALA A 259 -15.60 12.17 8.95
C ALA A 259 -15.65 13.27 7.88
N ALA A 260 -14.96 13.05 6.76
CA ALA A 260 -14.94 13.97 5.63
C ALA A 260 -16.33 13.99 4.97
N PRO A 261 -17.02 15.14 4.90
CA PRO A 261 -18.36 15.22 4.30
C PRO A 261 -18.42 14.69 2.86
N LEU A 262 -17.37 14.94 2.08
CA LEU A 262 -17.28 14.46 0.70
C LEU A 262 -17.16 12.93 0.63
N PHE A 263 -16.50 12.31 1.62
CA PHE A 263 -16.40 10.85 1.72
C PHE A 263 -17.73 10.22 2.12
N GLU A 264 -18.44 10.79 3.09
CA GLU A 264 -19.79 10.36 3.46
C GLU A 264 -20.72 10.37 2.24
N TYR A 265 -20.74 11.47 1.49
CA TYR A 265 -21.57 11.55 0.29
C TYR A 265 -21.14 10.53 -0.78
N TRP A 266 -19.84 10.29 -0.94
CA TRP A 266 -19.33 9.24 -1.81
C TRP A 266 -19.80 7.84 -1.43
N LEU A 267 -19.87 7.51 -0.13
CA LEU A 267 -20.45 6.25 0.35
C LEU A 267 -21.94 6.13 0.04
N GLN A 268 -22.69 7.24 0.07
CA GLN A 268 -24.09 7.26 -0.38
C GLN A 268 -24.21 7.01 -1.88
N VAL A 269 -23.34 7.61 -2.69
CA VAL A 269 -23.28 7.38 -4.15
C VAL A 269 -23.01 5.90 -4.44
N GLN A 270 -22.04 5.28 -3.76
CA GLN A 270 -21.81 3.84 -3.87
C GLN A 270 -23.07 3.01 -3.57
N LYS A 271 -23.74 3.31 -2.46
CA LYS A 271 -24.98 2.63 -2.08
C LYS A 271 -26.06 2.74 -3.16
N ARG A 272 -26.20 3.93 -3.77
CA ARG A 272 -27.17 4.16 -4.86
C ARG A 272 -26.81 3.37 -6.12
N ARG A 273 -25.55 3.45 -6.56
CA ARG A 273 -25.06 2.71 -7.73
C ARG A 273 -25.20 1.21 -7.59
N HIS A 274 -24.88 0.66 -6.41
CA HIS A 274 -25.07 -0.75 -6.12
C HIS A 274 -26.54 -1.17 -6.25
N ARG A 275 -27.46 -0.38 -5.70
CA ARG A 275 -28.91 -0.63 -5.82
C ARG A 275 -29.37 -0.58 -7.28
N GLN A 276 -28.88 0.38 -8.07
CA GLN A 276 -29.20 0.50 -9.49
C GLN A 276 -28.68 -0.72 -10.27
N ALA A 277 -27.46 -1.19 -10.00
CA ALA A 277 -26.88 -2.35 -10.66
C ALA A 277 -27.60 -3.68 -10.34
N GLN A 278 -28.37 -3.74 -9.26
CA GLN A 278 -29.20 -4.90 -8.89
C GLN A 278 -30.58 -4.90 -9.55
N LEU A 279 -31.04 -3.78 -10.10
CA LEU A 279 -32.32 -3.74 -10.82
C LEU A 279 -32.17 -4.50 -12.14
N PRO A 280 -33.13 -5.37 -12.51
CA PRO A 280 -33.05 -6.10 -13.76
C PRO A 280 -33.06 -5.11 -14.95
N PRO A 281 -32.33 -5.42 -16.03
CA PRO A 281 -32.09 -4.47 -17.12
C PRO A 281 -33.32 -4.20 -18.01
N ASN A 282 -34.40 -4.98 -17.89
CA ASN A 282 -35.62 -4.76 -18.66
C ASN A 282 -36.79 -4.32 -17.76
N GLU A 283 -37.62 -3.45 -18.32
CA GLU A 283 -38.75 -2.80 -17.66
C GLU A 283 -39.83 -3.81 -17.23
N GLU A 284 -40.04 -4.88 -18.01
CA GLU A 284 -41.04 -5.91 -17.76
C GLU A 284 -40.70 -6.78 -16.53
N GLU A 285 -39.43 -7.10 -16.35
CA GLU A 285 -38.88 -7.85 -15.23
C GLU A 285 -38.72 -6.96 -13.99
N THR A 286 -38.39 -5.68 -14.20
CA THR A 286 -38.44 -4.66 -13.15
C THR A 286 -39.87 -4.52 -12.61
N ASN A 287 -40.87 -4.40 -13.50
CA ASN A 287 -42.28 -4.34 -13.15
C ASN A 287 -42.78 -5.63 -12.51
N ARG A 288 -42.30 -6.81 -12.93
CA ARG A 288 -42.59 -8.10 -12.26
C ARG A 288 -41.98 -8.18 -10.86
N VAL A 289 -40.75 -7.71 -10.68
CA VAL A 289 -40.10 -7.65 -9.36
C VAL A 289 -40.87 -6.69 -8.45
N PHE A 290 -41.25 -5.52 -8.96
CA PHE A 290 -42.07 -4.55 -8.22
C PHE A 290 -43.45 -5.13 -7.87
N ALA A 291 -44.17 -5.76 -8.80
CA ALA A 291 -45.48 -6.38 -8.54
C ALA A 291 -45.39 -7.49 -7.46
N LYS A 292 -44.34 -8.31 -7.50
CA LYS A 292 -44.09 -9.37 -6.51
C LYS A 292 -43.67 -8.82 -5.15
N TRP A 293 -43.07 -7.63 -5.13
CA TRP A 293 -42.75 -6.90 -3.90
C TRP A 293 -44.00 -6.24 -3.32
N GLU A 294 -44.86 -5.65 -4.15
CA GLU A 294 -46.14 -5.06 -3.75
C GLU A 294 -47.10 -6.09 -3.12
N GLU A 295 -47.15 -7.30 -3.68
CA GLU A 295 -47.90 -8.44 -3.12
C GLU A 295 -47.41 -8.85 -1.71
N LYS A 296 -46.12 -8.67 -1.42
CA LYS A 296 -45.54 -8.92 -0.08
C LYS A 296 -45.69 -7.75 0.90
N LEU A 297 -46.01 -6.57 0.40
CA LEU A 297 -46.08 -5.32 1.17
C LEU A 297 -47.50 -4.92 1.55
N SER A 298 -48.52 -5.64 1.06
CA SER A 298 -49.93 -5.40 1.42
C SER A 298 -50.26 -5.76 2.87
N ASP A 299 -49.34 -6.39 3.61
CA ASP A 299 -49.55 -6.84 5.00
C ASP A 299 -48.92 -5.93 6.07
N ASP A 300 -48.28 -4.80 5.70
CA ASP A 300 -47.61 -3.89 6.65
C ASP A 300 -48.34 -2.53 6.80
N PRO A 301 -48.98 -2.25 7.96
CA PRO A 301 -49.83 -1.07 8.16
C PRO A 301 -49.06 0.27 8.32
N MET A 302 -47.73 0.31 8.20
CA MET A 302 -46.93 1.54 8.29
C MET A 302 -46.78 2.33 6.96
N ARG A 303 -47.59 2.00 5.95
CA ARG A 303 -47.51 2.58 4.60
C ARG A 303 -47.97 4.04 4.51
N GLU A 304 -48.77 4.53 5.47
CA GLU A 304 -49.53 5.78 5.29
C GLU A 304 -48.83 7.06 5.78
N ALA A 305 -47.78 6.96 6.61
CA ALA A 305 -47.20 8.16 7.24
C ALA A 305 -46.03 8.81 6.47
N TYR A 306 -45.24 8.07 5.68
CA TYR A 306 -43.97 8.61 5.15
C TYR A 306 -43.48 8.11 3.77
N GLY A 307 -44.24 7.32 3.00
CA GLY A 307 -43.83 6.96 1.63
C GLY A 307 -42.47 6.26 1.51
N LEU A 308 -42.11 5.39 2.48
CA LEU A 308 -40.82 4.69 2.49
C LEU A 308 -40.91 3.29 1.85
N ARG A 309 -39.93 2.99 0.99
CA ARG A 309 -39.65 1.66 0.42
C ARG A 309 -39.24 0.65 1.52
N PRO A 310 -39.41 -0.68 1.29
CA PRO A 310 -39.42 -1.71 2.32
C PRO A 310 -38.14 -1.87 3.12
N VAL A 311 -38.31 -2.45 4.31
CA VAL A 311 -37.27 -2.94 5.23
C VAL A 311 -36.20 -3.71 4.48
N VAL A 312 -35.00 -3.15 4.49
CA VAL A 312 -33.84 -3.54 3.69
C VAL A 312 -33.25 -4.83 4.27
N LYS A 313 -33.18 -5.91 3.47
CA LYS A 313 -32.20 -7.01 3.69
C LYS A 313 -30.85 -6.38 4.08
N PRO A 314 -30.05 -6.98 4.99
CA PRO A 314 -28.78 -6.40 5.41
C PRO A 314 -28.02 -5.91 4.18
N THR A 315 -27.71 -4.61 4.19
CA THR A 315 -27.21 -3.95 2.99
C THR A 315 -25.85 -4.56 2.69
N LYS A 316 -25.64 -5.06 1.46
CA LYS A 316 -24.32 -5.56 1.05
C LYS A 316 -23.27 -4.48 1.39
N ILE A 317 -22.18 -4.89 2.03
CA ILE A 317 -21.03 -4.01 2.24
C ILE A 317 -20.43 -3.73 0.85
N THR A 318 -20.48 -2.48 0.40
CA THR A 318 -19.88 -2.04 -0.87
C THR A 318 -18.45 -1.56 -0.66
N HIS A 319 -18.10 -1.09 0.54
CA HIS A 319 -16.76 -0.60 0.86
C HIS A 319 -16.24 -1.14 2.20
N VAL A 320 -15.00 -1.63 2.23
CA VAL A 320 -14.27 -1.92 3.47
C VAL A 320 -13.13 -0.92 3.64
N TYR A 321 -13.15 -0.21 4.77
CA TYR A 321 -12.16 0.78 5.15
C TYR A 321 -11.23 0.19 6.21
N PHE A 322 -10.03 -0.23 5.81
CA PHE A 322 -8.99 -0.66 6.75
C PHE A 322 -8.27 0.56 7.32
N ASN A 323 -8.57 0.92 8.55
CA ASN A 323 -8.00 2.04 9.29
C ASN A 323 -6.74 1.61 10.06
N ASN A 324 -5.59 2.19 9.72
CA ASN A 324 -4.33 1.99 10.43
C ASN A 324 -3.93 3.24 11.25
N LEU A 325 -4.91 4.00 11.74
CA LEU A 325 -4.72 5.03 12.77
C LEU A 325 -4.75 4.41 14.17
N GLY A 326 -4.18 5.12 15.15
CA GLY A 326 -4.28 4.73 16.55
C GLY A 326 -5.70 4.79 17.09
N LEU A 327 -6.03 3.89 18.02
CA LEU A 327 -7.31 3.80 18.71
C LEU A 327 -7.16 3.93 20.23
N ASP A 328 -6.12 3.34 20.80
CA ASP A 328 -5.92 3.23 22.26
C ASP A 328 -4.56 3.77 22.71
N ARG A 329 -4.03 4.73 21.94
CA ARG A 329 -2.76 5.41 22.23
C ARG A 329 -2.99 6.65 23.09
N ASP A 330 -2.15 6.84 24.10
CA ASP A 330 -2.25 7.93 25.08
C ASP A 330 -1.36 9.14 24.78
N ASP A 331 -0.39 9.00 23.88
CA ASP A 331 0.49 10.07 23.46
C ASP A 331 -0.25 11.17 22.66
N LEU A 332 0.36 12.36 22.53
CA LEU A 332 -0.29 13.52 21.87
C LEU A 332 -0.74 13.25 20.44
N GLU A 333 0.03 12.47 19.68
CA GLU A 333 -0.33 12.06 18.33
C GLU A 333 -1.42 10.98 18.39
N GLY A 334 -1.29 10.04 19.34
CA GLY A 334 -2.23 8.98 19.63
C GLY A 334 -3.66 9.44 19.90
N LYS A 335 -3.85 10.39 20.82
CA LYS A 335 -5.18 10.95 21.14
C LYS A 335 -5.85 11.57 19.92
N LYS A 336 -5.08 12.32 19.14
CA LYS A 336 -5.55 12.93 17.89
C LYS A 336 -5.92 11.91 16.83
N GLU A 337 -5.25 10.76 16.80
CA GLU A 337 -5.64 9.65 15.92
C GLU A 337 -6.85 8.89 16.43
N GLN A 338 -6.95 8.68 17.75
CA GLN A 338 -8.09 8.05 18.40
C GLN A 338 -9.39 8.80 18.07
N ASP A 339 -9.40 10.13 18.22
CA ASP A 339 -10.58 10.95 17.89
C ASP A 339 -11.04 10.74 16.43
N LEU A 340 -10.10 10.68 15.49
CA LEU A 340 -10.40 10.43 14.08
C LEU A 340 -10.90 9.00 13.84
N THR A 341 -10.27 8.01 14.48
CA THR A 341 -10.69 6.61 14.41
C THR A 341 -12.11 6.42 14.93
N LEU A 342 -12.46 7.07 16.05
CA LEU A 342 -13.82 7.01 16.61
C LEU A 342 -14.85 7.60 15.65
N GLN A 343 -14.55 8.73 15.02
CA GLN A 343 -15.42 9.34 14.02
C GLN A 343 -15.58 8.46 12.76
N LEU A 344 -14.51 7.80 12.32
CA LEU A 344 -14.59 6.85 11.22
C LEU A 344 -15.51 5.67 11.55
N HIS A 345 -15.45 5.10 12.75
CA HIS A 345 -16.37 4.03 13.15
C HIS A 345 -17.84 4.47 13.23
N GLN A 346 -18.11 5.76 13.46
CA GLN A 346 -19.48 6.28 13.42
C GLN A 346 -20.09 6.24 12.01
N LEU A 347 -19.29 6.14 10.95
CA LEU A 347 -19.79 6.00 9.58
C LEU A 347 -20.71 4.78 9.43
N GLU A 348 -20.47 3.68 10.15
CA GLU A 348 -21.30 2.48 10.05
C GLU A 348 -22.76 2.74 10.49
N ASN A 349 -22.99 3.72 11.37
CA ASN A 349 -24.33 4.08 11.83
C ASN A 349 -25.16 4.77 10.73
N GLN A 350 -24.50 5.50 9.84
CA GLN A 350 -25.12 6.29 8.78
C GLN A 350 -25.03 5.60 7.41
N HIS A 351 -24.02 4.75 7.23
CA HIS A 351 -23.68 4.06 5.99
C HIS A 351 -23.61 2.55 6.19
N SER A 352 -24.78 1.92 6.20
CA SER A 352 -24.93 0.46 6.33
C SER A 352 -24.23 -0.38 5.25
N ASN A 353 -23.72 0.24 4.18
CA ASN A 353 -22.94 -0.38 3.12
C ASN A 353 -21.42 -0.28 3.33
N THR A 354 -20.96 0.15 4.50
CA THR A 354 -19.54 0.33 4.81
C THR A 354 -19.16 -0.47 6.05
N ALA A 355 -17.97 -1.06 6.03
CA ALA A 355 -17.33 -1.63 7.21
C ALA A 355 -16.03 -0.88 7.50
N VAL A 356 -15.81 -0.46 8.75
CA VAL A 356 -14.59 0.20 9.20
C VAL A 356 -13.85 -0.74 10.14
N ILE A 357 -12.63 -1.11 9.77
CA ILE A 357 -11.83 -2.11 10.46
C ILE A 357 -10.55 -1.43 10.93
N THR A 358 -10.32 -1.30 12.24
CA THR A 358 -9.06 -0.75 12.75
C THR A 358 -8.07 -1.86 13.02
N LEU A 359 -6.87 -1.74 12.45
CA LEU A 359 -5.82 -2.76 12.52
C LEU A 359 -4.49 -2.16 12.99
N PRO A 360 -3.78 -2.84 13.91
CA PRO A 360 -2.53 -2.35 14.46
C PRO A 360 -1.46 -2.15 13.38
N ALA A 361 -0.71 -1.06 13.45
CA ALA A 361 0.25 -0.72 12.41
C ALA A 361 1.48 0.07 12.87
N ASP A 362 1.51 0.49 14.14
CA ASP A 362 2.63 1.15 14.81
C ASP A 362 2.40 1.03 16.33
N LYS A 363 3.45 1.18 17.16
CA LYS A 363 3.40 0.98 18.63
C LYS A 363 2.88 -0.41 19.05
N GLY A 364 2.76 -0.65 20.36
CA GLY A 364 2.39 -1.96 20.90
C GLY A 364 3.24 -3.09 20.30
N LEU A 365 2.59 -4.13 19.82
CA LEU A 365 3.21 -5.27 19.12
C LEU A 365 3.84 -4.90 17.76
N MET A 366 3.46 -3.74 17.20
CA MET A 366 4.00 -3.16 15.96
C MET A 366 5.04 -2.06 16.24
N SER A 367 5.66 -2.06 17.43
CA SER A 367 6.68 -1.08 17.77
C SER A 367 7.94 -1.24 16.89
N LYS A 368 8.48 -0.11 16.43
CA LYS A 368 9.60 -0.04 15.47
C LYS A 368 10.90 -0.73 15.89
N GLY A 369 11.05 -1.15 17.14
CA GLY A 369 12.25 -1.78 17.67
C GLY A 369 12.12 -3.30 17.88
N GLU A 370 10.93 -3.88 17.73
CA GLU A 370 10.72 -5.31 18.02
C GLU A 370 11.49 -6.20 17.04
N PHE A 371 11.56 -5.84 15.76
CA PHE A 371 12.34 -6.58 14.77
C PHE A 371 13.85 -6.67 15.08
N GLU A 372 14.38 -5.82 15.98
CA GLU A 372 15.80 -5.84 16.39
C GLU A 372 16.06 -6.86 17.52
N LYS A 373 15.01 -7.38 18.17
CA LYS A 373 15.10 -8.31 19.29
C LYS A 373 14.89 -9.74 18.80
N THR A 374 15.99 -10.44 18.52
CA THR A 374 15.99 -11.78 17.91
C THR A 374 16.18 -12.92 18.91
N ASP A 375 16.55 -12.60 20.15
CA ASP A 375 16.73 -13.63 21.18
C ASP A 375 15.36 -14.22 21.56
N PRO A 376 15.19 -15.56 21.50
CA PRO A 376 13.98 -16.21 21.98
C PRO A 376 13.80 -15.94 23.48
N SER A 377 12.67 -15.33 23.85
CA SER A 377 12.41 -14.93 25.23
C SER A 377 10.94 -14.97 25.62
N LEU A 378 10.05 -15.30 24.68
CA LEU A 378 8.61 -15.31 24.86
C LEU A 378 8.11 -16.73 24.66
N LYS A 379 7.27 -17.24 25.56
CA LYS A 379 6.61 -18.52 25.33
C LYS A 379 5.60 -18.39 24.19
N LEU A 380 5.59 -19.36 23.29
CA LEU A 380 4.69 -19.38 22.15
C LEU A 380 3.22 -19.28 22.58
N GLN A 381 2.81 -20.07 23.58
CA GLN A 381 1.43 -20.07 24.07
C GLN A 381 0.99 -18.69 24.57
N ASP A 382 1.81 -18.02 25.40
CA ASP A 382 1.52 -16.68 25.91
C ASP A 382 1.35 -15.66 24.77
N VAL A 383 2.13 -15.80 23.69
CA VAL A 383 2.01 -14.94 22.50
C VAL A 383 0.73 -15.24 21.71
N TYR A 384 0.41 -16.53 21.54
CA TYR A 384 -0.80 -16.96 20.85
C TYR A 384 -2.05 -16.46 21.58
N ASP A 385 -2.12 -16.66 22.90
CA ASP A 385 -3.23 -16.22 23.75
C ASP A 385 -3.38 -14.69 23.68
N GLU A 386 -2.28 -13.94 23.73
CA GLU A 386 -2.31 -12.48 23.58
C GLU A 386 -2.92 -12.06 22.22
N PHE A 387 -2.54 -12.71 21.12
CA PHE A 387 -3.10 -12.42 19.80
C PHE A 387 -4.59 -12.75 19.74
N LEU A 388 -4.99 -13.88 20.31
CA LEU A 388 -6.38 -14.31 20.37
C LEU A 388 -7.22 -13.30 21.16
N HIS A 389 -6.77 -12.89 22.35
CA HIS A 389 -7.48 -11.91 23.17
C HIS A 389 -7.62 -10.54 22.48
N ILE A 390 -6.58 -10.09 21.76
CA ILE A 390 -6.67 -8.85 20.98
C ILE A 390 -7.70 -9.01 19.85
N ALA A 391 -7.59 -10.08 19.05
CA ALA A 391 -8.44 -10.30 17.89
C ALA A 391 -9.92 -10.53 18.29
N SER A 392 -10.16 -11.26 19.38
CA SER A 392 -11.48 -11.53 19.97
C SER A 392 -12.12 -10.32 20.65
N GLN A 393 -11.33 -9.28 20.99
CA GLN A 393 -11.80 -8.09 21.71
C GLN A 393 -12.50 -8.42 23.05
N ASP A 394 -12.03 -9.45 23.75
CA ASP A 394 -12.63 -9.95 25.00
C ASP A 394 -12.20 -9.19 26.26
N GLY A 395 -11.25 -8.27 26.13
CA GLY A 395 -10.72 -7.47 27.22
C GLY A 395 -9.62 -8.14 28.06
N GLN A 396 -9.17 -9.35 27.70
CA GLN A 396 -8.17 -10.11 28.45
C GLN A 396 -6.72 -9.89 27.98
N ALA A 397 -6.54 -9.24 26.83
CA ALA A 397 -5.22 -8.91 26.29
C ALA A 397 -4.41 -8.00 27.23
N GLN A 398 -3.15 -8.36 27.43
CA GLN A 398 -2.21 -7.73 28.37
C GLN A 398 -1.58 -6.46 27.82
N THR A 399 -1.40 -6.37 26.50
CA THR A 399 -0.82 -5.18 25.86
C THR A 399 -1.81 -4.01 25.93
N GLU A 400 -1.33 -2.87 26.42
CA GLU A 400 -2.16 -1.65 26.53
C GLU A 400 -2.56 -1.08 25.16
N VAL A 401 -1.60 -0.98 24.24
CA VAL A 401 -1.81 -0.46 22.88
C VAL A 401 -2.04 -1.60 21.91
N LYS A 402 -3.30 -1.83 21.56
CA LYS A 402 -3.78 -2.92 20.70
C LYS A 402 -4.06 -2.40 19.29
N ASP A 403 -4.56 -1.17 19.17
CA ASP A 403 -4.99 -0.55 17.91
C ASP A 403 -5.85 -1.48 17.03
N PHE A 404 -6.72 -2.28 17.65
CA PHE A 404 -7.53 -3.30 16.97
C PHE A 404 -9.01 -3.11 17.31
N TYR A 405 -9.86 -2.98 16.29
CA TYR A 405 -11.31 -2.93 16.49
C TYR A 405 -12.11 -3.27 15.23
N ILE A 406 -13.11 -4.13 15.41
CA ILE A 406 -14.18 -4.49 14.49
C ILE A 406 -15.49 -4.32 15.26
N SER A 407 -16.46 -3.60 14.68
CA SER A 407 -17.76 -3.38 15.34
C SER A 407 -18.55 -4.68 15.49
N LYS A 408 -19.41 -4.76 16.50
CA LYS A 408 -20.28 -5.94 16.71
C LYS A 408 -21.16 -6.25 15.49
N ALA A 409 -21.59 -5.22 14.75
CA ALA A 409 -22.40 -5.41 13.55
C ALA A 409 -21.59 -6.10 12.44
N ILE A 410 -20.35 -5.67 12.22
CA ILE A 410 -19.48 -6.29 11.22
C ILE A 410 -18.98 -7.66 11.67
N ARG A 411 -18.65 -7.87 12.95
CA ARG A 411 -18.30 -9.21 13.48
C ARG A 411 -19.41 -10.23 13.21
N LYS A 412 -20.68 -9.84 13.40
CA LYS A 412 -21.82 -10.70 13.03
C LYS A 412 -21.85 -11.04 11.54
N LEU A 413 -21.52 -10.11 10.65
CA LEU A 413 -21.46 -10.40 9.21
C LEU A 413 -20.30 -11.32 8.85
N LEU A 414 -19.18 -11.23 9.58
CA LEU A 414 -17.99 -12.03 9.32
C LEU A 414 -18.14 -13.45 9.85
N PHE A 415 -18.63 -13.61 11.09
CA PHE A 415 -18.60 -14.86 11.84
C PHE A 415 -20.00 -15.48 11.99
N THR A 416 -20.84 -15.36 10.96
CA THR A 416 -22.13 -16.07 10.89
C THR A 416 -21.96 -17.36 10.09
N GLU A 417 -22.33 -18.49 10.69
CA GLU A 417 -22.52 -19.75 9.97
C GLU A 417 -23.83 -19.68 9.15
N GLU A 418 -23.79 -20.15 7.90
CA GLU A 418 -24.93 -20.09 6.95
C GLU A 418 -26.23 -20.68 7.55
N ASP A 419 -26.10 -21.76 8.34
CA ASP A 419 -27.25 -22.48 8.92
C ASP A 419 -27.47 -22.22 10.43
N LYS A 420 -26.47 -21.72 11.16
CA LYS A 420 -26.52 -21.60 12.64
C LYS A 420 -26.51 -20.17 13.16
N GLY A 421 -26.29 -19.18 12.29
CA GLY A 421 -26.18 -17.80 12.72
C GLY A 421 -24.81 -17.50 13.35
N TYR A 422 -24.74 -16.35 14.04
CA TYR A 422 -23.55 -15.91 14.76
C TYR A 422 -23.43 -16.60 16.12
N SER A 423 -22.23 -17.07 16.47
CA SER A 423 -21.87 -17.51 17.83
C SER A 423 -20.46 -17.04 18.19
N GLU A 424 -20.21 -16.80 19.49
CA GLU A 424 -18.88 -16.41 19.97
C GLU A 424 -17.87 -17.57 19.83
N GLU A 425 -18.34 -18.81 19.96
CA GLU A 425 -17.53 -20.01 19.78
C GLU A 425 -17.04 -20.14 18.34
N TYR A 426 -17.91 -19.92 17.35
CA TYR A 426 -17.51 -19.97 15.94
C TYR A 426 -16.58 -18.81 15.57
N GLU A 427 -16.83 -17.61 16.10
CA GLU A 427 -15.93 -16.47 15.94
C GLU A 427 -14.52 -16.81 16.45
N GLN A 428 -14.43 -17.36 17.67
CA GLN A 428 -13.17 -17.77 18.25
C GLN A 428 -12.48 -18.87 17.43
N GLU A 429 -13.22 -19.89 16.99
CA GLU A 429 -12.70 -20.95 16.09
C GLU A 429 -12.10 -20.36 14.82
N ARG A 430 -12.80 -19.42 14.17
CA ARG A 430 -12.31 -18.77 12.95
C ARG A 430 -11.09 -17.90 13.20
N ILE A 431 -11.04 -17.19 14.31
CA ILE A 431 -9.86 -16.38 14.69
C ILE A 431 -8.66 -17.30 14.93
N CYS A 432 -8.83 -18.41 15.64
CA CYS A 432 -7.78 -19.41 15.85
C CYS A 432 -7.25 -19.97 14.52
N ASP A 433 -8.14 -20.36 13.58
CA ASP A 433 -7.72 -20.82 12.24
C ASP A 433 -6.88 -19.78 11.47
N LEU A 434 -7.25 -18.50 11.55
CA LEU A 434 -6.47 -17.41 10.94
C LEU A 434 -5.12 -17.17 11.63
N LEU A 435 -5.06 -17.34 12.95
CA LEU A 435 -3.81 -17.27 13.71
C LEU A 435 -2.91 -18.45 13.36
N ASP A 436 -3.44 -19.67 13.32
CA ASP A 436 -2.71 -20.89 12.97
C ASP A 436 -2.03 -20.77 11.60
N LYS A 437 -2.79 -20.25 10.62
CA LYS A 437 -2.26 -19.91 9.29
C LYS A 437 -1.13 -18.89 9.36
N SER A 438 -1.25 -17.87 10.20
CA SER A 438 -0.23 -16.83 10.35
C SER A 438 1.07 -17.32 10.97
N PHE A 439 0.98 -18.16 12.01
CA PHE A 439 2.16 -18.80 12.61
C PHE A 439 2.82 -19.76 11.63
N THR A 440 2.04 -20.58 10.94
CA THR A 440 2.53 -21.53 9.94
C THR A 440 3.20 -20.83 8.75
N ALA A 441 2.57 -19.78 8.21
CA ALA A 441 3.10 -19.02 7.07
C ALA A 441 4.42 -18.30 7.36
N THR A 442 4.74 -18.10 8.65
CA THR A 442 5.99 -17.50 9.12
C THR A 442 6.97 -18.52 9.71
N GLY A 443 6.67 -19.82 9.59
CA GLY A 443 7.57 -20.92 9.90
C GLY A 443 7.64 -21.28 11.39
N ILE A 444 6.63 -20.93 12.18
CA ILE A 444 6.55 -21.29 13.59
C ILE A 444 5.72 -22.57 13.73
N ASP A 445 6.33 -23.59 14.33
CA ASP A 445 5.68 -24.86 14.63
C ASP A 445 4.83 -24.73 15.91
N LEU A 446 3.52 -24.90 15.76
CA LEU A 446 2.56 -24.84 16.87
C LEU A 446 2.47 -26.15 17.67
N SER A 447 3.14 -27.22 17.24
CA SER A 447 3.09 -28.51 17.93
C SER A 447 3.94 -28.56 19.21
N ASP A 448 4.85 -27.62 19.41
CA ASP A 448 5.66 -27.47 20.62
C ASP A 448 5.19 -26.28 21.47
N PRO A 449 4.38 -26.51 22.53
CA PRO A 449 3.86 -25.44 23.38
C PRO A 449 4.93 -24.78 24.26
N ASP A 450 6.07 -25.45 24.47
CA ASP A 450 7.20 -24.90 25.25
C ASP A 450 8.18 -24.11 24.36
N LEU A 451 7.93 -24.04 23.05
CA LEU A 451 8.73 -23.27 22.11
C LEU A 451 8.83 -21.81 22.58
N GLN A 452 10.05 -21.30 22.62
CA GLN A 452 10.29 -19.88 22.82
C GLN A 452 10.49 -19.20 21.48
N ILE A 453 9.84 -18.06 21.30
CA ILE A 453 10.00 -17.20 20.14
C ILE A 453 10.53 -15.82 20.56
N SER A 454 11.16 -15.16 19.62
CA SER A 454 11.68 -13.80 19.79
C SER A 454 10.58 -12.75 19.59
N PRO A 455 10.77 -11.53 20.14
CA PRO A 455 9.87 -10.42 19.82
C PRO A 455 9.83 -10.07 18.32
N ALA A 456 10.92 -10.29 17.57
CA ALA A 456 10.94 -10.16 16.12
C ALA A 456 10.02 -11.17 15.42
N GLN A 457 10.04 -12.44 15.84
CA GLN A 457 9.12 -13.47 15.33
C GLN A 457 7.67 -13.14 15.68
N ARG A 458 7.38 -12.76 16.95
CA ARG A 458 6.06 -12.28 17.36
C ARG A 458 5.56 -11.14 16.46
N GLN A 459 6.39 -10.13 16.19
CA GLN A 459 6.01 -9.03 15.30
C GLN A 459 5.75 -9.50 13.87
N ALA A 460 6.53 -10.45 13.33
CA ALA A 460 6.32 -10.97 11.98
C ALA A 460 4.98 -11.71 11.85
N VAL A 461 4.63 -12.57 12.82
CA VAL A 461 3.35 -13.28 12.85
C VAL A 461 2.19 -12.28 12.94
N TRP A 462 2.26 -11.34 13.88
CA TRP A 462 1.21 -10.35 14.06
C TRP A 462 1.06 -9.43 12.84
N PHE A 463 2.17 -9.10 12.18
CA PHE A 463 2.15 -8.39 10.89
C PHE A 463 1.43 -9.22 9.83
N HIS A 464 1.76 -10.50 9.69
CA HIS A 464 1.12 -11.38 8.71
C HIS A 464 -0.40 -11.52 8.96
N PHE A 465 -0.80 -11.77 10.20
CA PHE A 465 -2.21 -11.85 10.59
C PHE A 465 -2.98 -10.57 10.22
N ASN A 466 -2.46 -9.41 10.62
CA ASN A 466 -3.16 -8.13 10.44
C ASN A 466 -3.07 -7.56 9.03
N LYS A 467 -2.11 -7.98 8.21
CA LYS A 467 -1.89 -7.42 6.87
C LYS A 467 -2.26 -8.38 5.76
N PHE A 468 -2.49 -9.67 6.07
CA PHE A 468 -2.90 -10.66 5.10
C PHE A 468 -4.07 -11.51 5.57
N GLU A 469 -3.91 -12.42 6.55
CA GLU A 469 -4.92 -13.45 6.84
C GLU A 469 -6.29 -12.86 7.21
N LEU A 470 -6.33 -11.96 8.21
CA LEU A 470 -7.58 -11.32 8.61
C LEU A 470 -8.17 -10.40 7.52
N PRO A 471 -7.41 -9.48 6.89
CA PRO A 471 -7.92 -8.72 5.75
C PRO A 471 -8.43 -9.58 4.59
N ASN A 472 -7.74 -10.66 4.24
CA ASN A 472 -8.14 -11.57 3.17
C ASN A 472 -9.46 -12.28 3.52
N TYR A 473 -9.60 -12.78 4.75
CA TYR A 473 -10.86 -13.33 5.24
C TYR A 473 -12.00 -12.30 5.17
N ILE A 474 -11.79 -11.08 5.66
CA ILE A 474 -12.79 -10.00 5.63
C ILE A 474 -13.25 -9.71 4.19
N ILE A 475 -12.30 -9.60 3.26
CA ILE A 475 -12.59 -9.32 1.85
C ILE A 475 -13.36 -10.48 1.20
N GLN A 476 -12.96 -11.72 1.47
CA GLN A 476 -13.60 -12.91 0.91
C GLN A 476 -15.02 -13.11 1.46
N THR A 477 -15.24 -12.84 2.75
CA THR A 477 -16.54 -13.00 3.40
C THR A 477 -17.50 -11.87 3.04
N LEU A 478 -17.08 -10.60 3.10
CA LEU A 478 -17.96 -9.46 2.83
C LEU A 478 -18.14 -9.18 1.34
N ARG A 479 -17.21 -9.65 0.48
CA ARG A 479 -17.19 -9.43 -0.98
C ARG A 479 -17.50 -7.98 -1.39
N PRO A 480 -16.77 -6.99 -0.83
CA PRO A 480 -17.06 -5.58 -1.09
C PRO A 480 -16.74 -5.22 -2.54
N GLU A 481 -17.35 -4.16 -3.07
CA GLU A 481 -16.99 -3.64 -4.40
C GLU A 481 -15.64 -2.94 -4.38
N SER A 482 -15.27 -2.36 -3.23
CA SER A 482 -14.03 -1.65 -3.06
C SER A 482 -13.44 -1.75 -1.66
N ILE A 483 -12.14 -1.50 -1.56
CA ILE A 483 -11.40 -1.46 -0.29
C ILE A 483 -10.45 -0.26 -0.24
N ASN A 484 -10.02 0.10 0.97
CA ASN A 484 -8.94 1.07 1.17
C ASN A 484 -8.10 0.68 2.39
N PHE A 485 -6.77 0.67 2.24
CA PHE A 485 -5.82 0.59 3.36
C PHE A 485 -5.32 1.99 3.73
N SER A 486 -5.89 2.56 4.79
CA SER A 486 -5.68 3.94 5.18
C SER A 486 -4.74 4.12 6.36
N CYS A 487 -4.05 5.25 6.36
CA CYS A 487 -3.49 5.90 7.57
C CYS A 487 -3.57 7.41 7.30
N LYS A 488 -2.89 8.28 8.07
CA LYS A 488 -2.97 9.74 7.86
C LYS A 488 -2.92 10.14 6.38
N ASP A 489 -1.90 9.66 5.69
CA ASP A 489 -1.67 9.94 4.27
C ASP A 489 -1.77 8.69 3.39
N ALA A 490 -2.04 7.49 3.91
CA ALA A 490 -1.99 6.22 3.14
C ALA A 490 -0.67 6.00 2.34
N ILE A 491 0.47 6.31 2.96
CA ILE A 491 1.82 6.10 2.38
C ILE A 491 2.69 5.17 3.21
N ASP A 492 2.61 5.30 4.55
CA ASP A 492 3.47 4.62 5.50
C ASP A 492 2.75 3.35 5.97
N ARG A 493 2.04 3.39 7.10
CA ARG A 493 1.25 2.26 7.66
C ARG A 493 0.25 1.65 6.66
N GLY A 494 -0.56 2.48 6.00
CA GLY A 494 -1.49 2.02 4.97
C GLY A 494 -0.78 1.52 3.70
N GLY A 495 0.35 2.13 3.33
CA GLY A 495 1.14 1.72 2.17
C GLY A 495 1.76 0.34 2.33
N VAL A 496 2.35 0.03 3.50
CA VAL A 496 2.88 -1.30 3.77
C VAL A 496 1.79 -2.36 3.93
N SER A 497 0.61 -1.98 4.44
CA SER A 497 -0.54 -2.90 4.54
C SER A 497 -1.01 -3.34 3.16
N SER A 498 -1.23 -2.36 2.27
CA SER A 498 -1.56 -2.61 0.86
C SER A 498 -0.49 -3.43 0.15
N ALA A 499 0.78 -3.04 0.24
CA ALA A 499 1.87 -3.72 -0.45
C ALA A 499 2.02 -5.18 0.00
N TYR A 500 1.93 -5.45 1.30
CA TYR A 500 2.04 -6.81 1.83
C TYR A 500 0.82 -7.67 1.50
N TYR A 501 -0.39 -7.13 1.64
CA TYR A 501 -1.62 -7.83 1.26
C TYR A 501 -1.55 -8.32 -0.19
N ASN A 502 -1.23 -7.41 -1.11
CA ASN A 502 -1.16 -7.72 -2.54
C ASN A 502 0.02 -8.68 -2.86
N LEU A 503 1.17 -8.53 -2.20
CA LEU A 503 2.30 -9.46 -2.36
C LEU A 503 1.87 -10.90 -2.06
N VAL A 504 1.38 -11.17 -0.85
CA VAL A 504 1.02 -12.53 -0.43
C VAL A 504 -0.19 -13.04 -1.21
N LYS A 505 -1.20 -12.19 -1.48
CA LYS A 505 -2.37 -12.58 -2.27
C LYS A 505 -1.99 -13.02 -3.68
N SER A 506 -1.08 -12.29 -4.33
CA SER A 506 -0.63 -12.61 -5.69
C SER A 506 0.19 -13.89 -5.76
N PHE A 507 0.86 -14.31 -4.67
CA PHE A 507 1.67 -15.53 -4.67
C PHE A 507 0.82 -16.81 -4.72
N ALA A 508 -0.49 -16.69 -4.49
CA ALA A 508 -1.46 -17.76 -4.69
C ALA A 508 -2.05 -17.80 -6.12
N THR A 509 -1.60 -16.93 -7.04
CA THR A 509 -2.05 -16.88 -8.44
C THR A 509 -0.93 -17.28 -9.40
N ASP A 510 -1.30 -17.51 -10.67
CA ASP A 510 -0.34 -17.79 -11.76
C ASP A 510 0.42 -16.54 -12.23
N THR A 511 0.05 -15.36 -11.72
CA THR A 511 0.61 -14.06 -12.08
C THR A 511 0.99 -13.28 -10.82
N PRO A 512 1.98 -13.76 -10.03
CA PRO A 512 2.40 -13.09 -8.81
C PRO A 512 2.98 -11.71 -9.11
N LEU A 513 2.92 -10.80 -8.13
CA LEU A 513 3.51 -9.47 -8.25
C LEU A 513 4.98 -9.55 -8.67
N SER A 514 5.34 -8.70 -9.62
CA SER A 514 6.75 -8.45 -9.94
C SER A 514 7.44 -7.60 -8.86
N ARG A 515 8.78 -7.65 -8.82
CA ARG A 515 9.57 -6.74 -7.98
C ARG A 515 9.22 -5.28 -8.23
N GLU A 516 9.05 -4.91 -9.50
CA GLU A 516 8.73 -3.54 -9.89
C GLU A 516 7.38 -3.09 -9.33
N GLU A 517 6.35 -3.93 -9.42
CA GLU A 517 5.04 -3.61 -8.84
C GLU A 517 5.10 -3.50 -7.31
N PHE A 518 5.86 -4.37 -6.66
CA PHE A 518 6.02 -4.32 -5.20
C PHE A 518 6.75 -3.05 -4.74
N ASP A 519 7.87 -2.70 -5.39
CA ASP A 519 8.61 -1.48 -5.11
C ASP A 519 7.77 -0.22 -5.48
N LYS A 520 6.95 -0.28 -6.53
CA LYS A 520 5.95 0.76 -6.85
C LYS A 520 4.94 0.91 -5.71
N ALA A 521 4.38 -0.20 -5.23
CA ALA A 521 3.39 -0.20 -4.15
C ALA A 521 3.93 0.44 -2.86
N LEU A 522 5.21 0.21 -2.56
CA LEU A 522 5.91 0.75 -1.39
C LEU A 522 6.36 2.21 -1.56
N HIS A 523 6.90 2.60 -2.71
CA HIS A 523 7.66 3.85 -2.83
C HIS A 523 6.95 4.96 -3.61
N ALA A 524 6.00 4.64 -4.50
CA ALA A 524 5.32 5.63 -5.33
C ALA A 524 4.53 6.66 -4.49
N ALA A 525 3.72 6.18 -3.55
CA ALA A 525 2.87 7.04 -2.74
C ALA A 525 3.68 7.92 -1.75
N PRO A 526 4.68 7.41 -1.01
CA PRO A 526 5.59 8.27 -0.23
C PRO A 526 6.29 9.36 -1.08
N ALA A 527 6.70 9.03 -2.31
CA ALA A 527 7.35 9.98 -3.20
C ALA A 527 6.36 11.08 -3.65
N MET A 528 5.15 10.68 -4.04
CA MET A 528 4.06 11.59 -4.40
C MET A 528 3.70 12.56 -3.26
N VAL A 529 3.54 12.06 -2.03
CA VAL A 529 2.95 12.86 -0.94
C VAL A 529 3.99 13.62 -0.13
N LYS A 530 5.18 13.04 0.09
CA LYS A 530 6.20 13.58 1.01
C LYS A 530 7.58 13.72 0.36
N ALA A 531 7.69 13.53 -0.96
CA ALA A 531 8.95 13.57 -1.70
C ALA A 531 10.04 12.64 -1.14
N ARG A 532 9.70 11.48 -0.59
CA ARG A 532 10.68 10.54 -0.01
C ARG A 532 10.31 9.10 -0.32
N GLY A 533 11.23 8.16 -0.11
CA GLY A 533 10.90 6.75 -0.09
C GLY A 533 10.12 6.34 1.17
N MET A 534 9.68 5.09 1.22
CA MET A 534 9.20 4.46 2.46
C MET A 534 10.21 4.65 3.58
N ASN A 535 9.72 5.02 4.76
CA ASN A 535 10.56 5.29 5.93
C ASN A 535 10.86 3.99 6.71
N HIS A 536 11.03 4.09 8.04
CA HIS A 536 11.21 2.95 8.93
C HIS A 536 10.16 1.82 8.83
N HIS A 537 8.95 2.06 8.32
CA HIS A 537 7.97 0.98 8.07
C HIS A 537 8.50 -0.08 7.09
N LEU A 538 9.47 0.27 6.23
CA LEU A 538 10.19 -0.69 5.39
C LEU A 538 10.84 -1.81 6.22
N LYS A 539 11.30 -1.52 7.44
CA LYS A 539 11.93 -2.51 8.33
C LYS A 539 10.93 -3.51 8.90
N MET A 540 9.70 -3.07 9.17
CA MET A 540 8.65 -3.96 9.70
C MET A 540 8.14 -4.92 8.62
N ILE A 541 7.85 -4.40 7.41
CA ILE A 541 7.49 -5.28 6.30
C ILE A 541 8.67 -6.19 5.92
N TRP A 542 9.91 -5.70 5.99
CA TRP A 542 11.09 -6.55 5.80
C TRP A 542 11.12 -7.71 6.79
N ASN A 543 10.84 -7.48 8.08
CA ASN A 543 10.84 -8.54 9.09
C ASN A 543 9.77 -9.61 8.81
N ALA A 544 8.58 -9.20 8.36
CA ALA A 544 7.52 -10.13 7.95
C ALA A 544 7.90 -10.89 6.67
N VAL A 545 8.53 -10.22 5.69
CA VAL A 545 9.03 -10.85 4.45
C VAL A 545 10.17 -11.82 4.77
N ASP A 546 11.09 -11.50 5.67
CA ASP A 546 12.19 -12.39 6.07
C ASP A 546 11.64 -13.69 6.66
N ALA A 547 10.73 -13.59 7.64
CA ALA A 547 10.08 -14.76 8.22
C ALA A 547 9.32 -15.59 7.16
N TYR A 548 8.54 -14.93 6.31
CA TYR A 548 7.79 -15.60 5.23
C TYR A 548 8.70 -16.29 4.20
N VAL A 549 9.78 -15.63 3.78
CA VAL A 549 10.75 -16.19 2.82
C VAL A 549 11.47 -17.38 3.44
N ASN A 550 11.84 -17.33 4.72
CA ASN A 550 12.51 -18.47 5.37
C ASN A 550 11.56 -19.68 5.48
N ALA A 551 10.30 -19.45 5.83
CA ALA A 551 9.29 -20.51 5.91
C ALA A 551 8.95 -21.14 4.55
N ASN A 552 9.00 -20.34 3.48
CA ASN A 552 8.56 -20.74 2.13
C ASN A 552 9.71 -20.76 1.12
N TYR A 553 10.96 -20.91 1.58
CA TYR A 553 12.16 -20.68 0.74
C TYR A 553 12.16 -21.53 -0.53
N GLN A 554 11.84 -22.82 -0.40
CA GLN A 554 11.85 -23.75 -1.54
C GLN A 554 10.79 -23.41 -2.59
N ASP A 555 9.56 -23.05 -2.19
CA ASP A 555 8.52 -22.62 -3.15
C ASP A 555 8.94 -21.34 -3.88
N ILE A 556 9.43 -20.35 -3.12
CA ILE A 556 9.82 -19.05 -3.68
C ILE A 556 11.03 -19.20 -4.59
N TYR A 557 12.03 -19.99 -4.21
CA TYR A 557 13.24 -20.21 -4.98
C TYR A 557 12.96 -20.96 -6.29
N ASN A 558 12.17 -22.04 -6.23
CA ASN A 558 11.87 -22.88 -7.39
C ASN A 558 10.88 -22.22 -8.37
N ASN A 559 10.24 -21.12 -7.98
CA ASN A 559 9.37 -20.32 -8.86
C ASN A 559 10.10 -19.05 -9.35
N PRO A 560 10.52 -18.98 -10.62
CA PRO A 560 11.23 -17.82 -11.16
C PRO A 560 10.51 -16.48 -11.03
N GLN A 561 9.17 -16.49 -10.99
CA GLN A 561 8.37 -15.27 -10.84
C GLN A 561 8.28 -14.78 -9.39
N LYS A 562 8.58 -15.63 -8.41
CA LYS A 562 8.62 -15.29 -6.97
C LYS A 562 10.05 -15.08 -6.45
N ALA A 563 11.05 -15.71 -7.07
CA ALA A 563 12.44 -15.77 -6.61
C ALA A 563 13.07 -14.40 -6.34
N TRP A 564 12.62 -13.34 -7.04
CA TRP A 564 13.08 -11.97 -6.81
C TRP A 564 12.88 -11.50 -5.35
N LEU A 565 11.91 -12.06 -4.61
CA LEU A 565 11.63 -11.67 -3.23
C LEU A 565 12.79 -12.00 -2.29
N ILE A 566 13.54 -13.09 -2.57
CA ILE A 566 14.76 -13.45 -1.83
C ILE A 566 15.80 -12.33 -1.97
N ALA A 567 16.07 -11.90 -3.20
CA ALA A 567 17.01 -10.80 -3.46
C ALA A 567 16.52 -9.47 -2.88
N TRP A 568 15.22 -9.18 -2.97
CA TRP A 568 14.64 -7.97 -2.38
C TRP A 568 14.83 -7.94 -0.86
N ARG A 569 14.58 -9.06 -0.17
CA ARG A 569 14.84 -9.21 1.26
C ARG A 569 16.32 -8.96 1.56
N ASP A 570 17.22 -9.61 0.84
CA ASP A 570 18.65 -9.48 1.09
C ASP A 570 19.12 -8.02 0.91
N PHE A 571 18.66 -7.35 -0.15
CA PHE A 571 19.04 -5.97 -0.46
C PHE A 571 18.46 -4.92 0.49
N ASN A 572 17.30 -5.17 1.07
CA ASN A 572 16.66 -4.27 2.03
C ASN A 572 16.95 -4.63 3.50
N CYS A 573 17.89 -5.56 3.75
CA CYS A 573 18.21 -6.03 5.09
C CYS A 573 18.64 -4.89 6.04
N PRO A 574 17.94 -4.71 7.17
CA PRO A 574 18.35 -3.78 8.21
C PRO A 574 19.75 -4.12 8.74
N HIS A 575 20.54 -3.08 9.05
CA HIS A 575 21.90 -3.25 9.56
C HIS A 575 21.97 -4.14 10.82
N THR A 576 20.96 -4.10 11.68
CA THR A 576 20.88 -4.90 12.90
C THR A 576 20.61 -6.38 12.63
N ARG A 577 20.07 -6.75 11.47
CA ARG A 577 19.69 -8.14 11.10
C ARG A 577 20.64 -8.80 10.11
N VAL A 578 21.60 -8.05 9.58
CA VAL A 578 22.54 -8.53 8.55
C VAL A 578 23.33 -9.76 8.97
N SER A 579 23.71 -9.88 10.25
CA SER A 579 24.56 -10.99 10.71
C SER A 579 23.84 -12.34 10.62
N GLU A 580 22.59 -12.38 11.09
CA GLU A 580 21.72 -13.57 11.07
C GLU A 580 21.41 -13.97 9.63
N LEU A 581 20.93 -13.01 8.82
CA LEU A 581 20.58 -13.28 7.42
C LEU A 581 21.81 -13.74 6.62
N LEU A 582 22.98 -13.15 6.86
CA LEU A 582 24.22 -13.56 6.17
C LEU A 582 24.54 -15.04 6.39
N GLN A 583 24.39 -15.55 7.62
CA GLN A 583 24.62 -16.96 7.92
C GLN A 583 23.65 -17.88 7.15
N ILE A 584 22.36 -17.52 7.16
CA ILE A 584 21.31 -18.25 6.44
C ILE A 584 21.62 -18.29 4.94
N ARG A 585 21.92 -17.13 4.34
CA ARG A 585 22.20 -17.04 2.90
C ARG A 585 23.47 -17.76 2.49
N VAL A 586 24.53 -17.73 3.32
CA VAL A 586 25.75 -18.50 3.04
C VAL A 586 25.44 -19.98 2.97
N ALA A 587 24.69 -20.52 3.94
CA ALA A 587 24.31 -21.93 3.95
C ALA A 587 23.45 -22.31 2.73
N GLN A 588 22.41 -21.51 2.44
CA GLN A 588 21.52 -21.73 1.29
C GLN A 588 22.28 -21.69 -0.05
N ASN A 589 23.16 -20.71 -0.24
CA ASN A 589 23.87 -20.57 -1.50
C ASN A 589 25.03 -21.58 -1.65
N LEU A 590 25.65 -22.03 -0.55
CA LEU A 590 26.60 -23.14 -0.60
C LEU A 590 25.92 -24.43 -1.07
N GLN A 591 24.75 -24.75 -0.49
CA GLN A 591 23.97 -25.91 -0.92
C GLN A 591 23.63 -25.80 -2.42
N LEU A 592 23.13 -24.65 -2.85
CA LEU A 592 22.80 -24.42 -4.27
C LEU A 592 24.02 -24.63 -5.19
N LEU A 593 25.18 -24.05 -4.85
CA LEU A 593 26.36 -24.19 -5.70
C LEU A 593 26.87 -25.64 -5.75
N GLU A 594 26.76 -26.41 -4.66
CA GLU A 594 27.10 -27.84 -4.67
C GLU A 594 26.13 -28.66 -5.53
N GLU A 595 24.83 -28.32 -5.53
CA GLU A 595 23.85 -28.93 -6.44
C GLU A 595 24.13 -28.56 -7.90
N MET A 596 24.45 -27.29 -8.19
CA MET A 596 24.85 -26.82 -9.52
C MET A 596 26.12 -27.51 -10.01
N LYS A 597 27.09 -27.79 -9.12
CA LYS A 597 28.32 -28.51 -9.48
C LYS A 597 28.04 -29.89 -10.07
N LEU A 598 26.94 -30.52 -9.68
CA LEU A 598 26.52 -31.83 -10.18
C LEU A 598 25.75 -31.73 -11.50
N THR A 599 25.00 -30.63 -11.71
CA THR A 599 24.07 -30.48 -12.84
C THR A 599 24.62 -29.62 -13.99
N ASP A 600 25.62 -28.78 -13.75
CA ASP A 600 26.24 -27.88 -14.73
C ASP A 600 27.78 -28.02 -14.76
N PRO A 601 28.28 -29.09 -15.42
CA PRO A 601 29.73 -29.31 -15.52
C PRO A 601 30.45 -28.26 -16.37
N GLN A 602 29.73 -27.51 -17.22
CA GLN A 602 30.33 -26.48 -18.08
C GLN A 602 30.82 -25.29 -17.25
N ASN A 603 30.07 -24.94 -16.20
CA ASN A 603 30.42 -23.85 -15.28
C ASN A 603 31.22 -24.29 -14.05
N LYS A 604 31.72 -25.55 -14.01
CA LYS A 604 32.38 -26.14 -12.83
C LYS A 604 33.48 -25.26 -12.22
N ALA A 605 34.34 -24.65 -13.03
CA ALA A 605 35.42 -23.78 -12.53
C ALA A 605 34.88 -22.53 -11.83
N ALA A 606 33.86 -21.88 -12.41
CA ALA A 606 33.21 -20.72 -11.80
C ALA A 606 32.45 -21.10 -10.52
N ILE A 607 31.79 -22.27 -10.51
CA ILE A 607 31.11 -22.83 -9.33
C ILE A 607 32.09 -23.08 -8.19
N GLU A 608 33.24 -23.70 -8.44
CA GLU A 608 34.26 -23.95 -7.43
C GLU A 608 34.84 -22.65 -6.84
N ILE A 609 35.03 -21.62 -7.67
CA ILE A 609 35.42 -20.28 -7.20
C ILE A 609 34.29 -19.67 -6.34
N GLY A 610 33.03 -19.79 -6.76
CA GLY A 610 31.87 -19.34 -5.99
C GLY A 610 31.79 -19.98 -4.61
N ILE A 611 31.95 -21.30 -4.52
CA ILE A 611 31.98 -22.05 -3.25
C ILE A 611 33.10 -21.53 -2.35
N LYS A 612 34.31 -21.33 -2.90
CA LYS A 612 35.44 -20.77 -2.17
C LYS A 612 35.16 -19.36 -1.62
N ILE A 613 34.52 -18.49 -2.42
CA ILE A 613 34.08 -17.15 -1.99
C ILE A 613 33.13 -17.28 -0.79
N LEU A 614 32.09 -18.13 -0.89
CA LEU A 614 31.10 -18.30 0.18
C LEU A 614 31.71 -18.91 1.47
N GLN A 615 32.64 -19.85 1.34
CA GLN A 615 33.39 -20.40 2.49
C GLN A 615 34.24 -19.33 3.18
N ASN A 616 34.92 -18.46 2.42
CA ASN A 616 35.66 -17.32 2.98
C ASN A 616 34.73 -16.33 3.70
N ILE A 617 33.52 -16.10 3.19
CA ILE A 617 32.51 -15.26 3.84
C ILE A 617 32.02 -15.92 5.13
N SER A 618 31.78 -17.23 5.13
CA SER A 618 31.42 -18.00 6.32
C SER A 618 32.45 -17.82 7.44
N GLN A 619 33.75 -17.96 7.11
CA GLN A 619 34.86 -17.73 8.04
C GLN A 619 34.93 -16.29 8.55
N GLN A 620 34.67 -15.29 7.70
CA GLN A 620 34.65 -13.88 8.13
C GLN A 620 33.44 -13.54 9.01
N THR A 621 32.34 -14.28 8.86
CA THR A 621 31.11 -14.08 9.62
C THR A 621 31.28 -14.55 11.06
N SER A 622 32.02 -15.65 11.29
CA SER A 622 32.35 -16.13 12.64
C SER A 622 33.34 -15.23 13.39
N LEU A 623 34.06 -14.35 12.68
CA LEU A 623 35.07 -13.43 13.23
C LEU A 623 34.53 -12.01 13.49
N ASP A 624 33.22 -11.78 13.44
CA ASP A 624 32.55 -10.48 13.68
C ASP A 624 33.10 -9.27 12.90
N THR A 625 33.56 -9.50 11.66
CA THR A 625 34.18 -8.45 10.84
C THR A 625 33.20 -7.35 10.40
N SER A 626 33.68 -6.11 10.25
CA SER A 626 32.88 -4.98 9.76
C SER A 626 32.53 -5.11 8.27
N GLY A 627 31.46 -4.49 7.78
CA GLY A 627 31.09 -4.56 6.35
C GLY A 627 30.27 -5.78 5.95
N LYS A 628 29.57 -6.40 6.90
CA LYS A 628 28.65 -7.53 6.68
C LYS A 628 27.59 -7.26 5.59
N ARG A 629 27.18 -6.01 5.39
CA ARG A 629 26.26 -5.63 4.28
C ARG A 629 26.88 -5.88 2.90
N LEU A 630 28.17 -5.57 2.73
CA LEU A 630 28.88 -5.88 1.48
C LEU A 630 29.00 -7.39 1.30
N LEU A 631 29.32 -8.13 2.37
CA LEU A 631 29.36 -9.59 2.34
C LEU A 631 28.01 -10.20 1.98
N LEU A 632 26.91 -9.70 2.54
CA LEU A 632 25.56 -10.13 2.19
C LEU A 632 25.27 -9.90 0.71
N GLU A 633 25.61 -8.72 0.19
CA GLU A 633 25.47 -8.44 -1.25
C GLU A 633 26.30 -9.43 -2.10
N THR A 634 27.52 -9.76 -1.68
CA THR A 634 28.36 -10.74 -2.38
C THR A 634 27.72 -12.10 -2.37
N VAL A 635 27.23 -12.57 -1.22
CA VAL A 635 26.57 -13.86 -1.08
C VAL A 635 25.34 -13.92 -1.99
N SER A 636 24.50 -12.88 -1.98
CA SER A 636 23.27 -12.85 -2.79
C SER A 636 23.56 -12.84 -4.29
N ARG A 637 24.61 -12.16 -4.76
CA ARG A 637 24.93 -12.05 -6.19
C ARG A 637 25.72 -13.24 -6.75
N THR A 638 26.47 -13.97 -5.93
CA THR A 638 27.44 -14.97 -6.43
C THR A 638 26.77 -16.07 -7.26
N PRO A 639 25.66 -16.71 -6.83
CA PRO A 639 24.98 -17.72 -7.64
C PRO A 639 24.40 -17.14 -8.95
N ASP A 640 23.77 -15.97 -8.90
CA ASP A 640 23.16 -15.32 -10.08
C ASP A 640 24.20 -15.02 -11.17
N ILE A 641 25.39 -14.57 -10.78
CA ILE A 641 26.49 -14.32 -11.73
C ILE A 641 26.96 -15.61 -12.41
N ILE A 642 26.97 -16.73 -11.69
CA ILE A 642 27.37 -18.03 -12.24
C ILE A 642 26.27 -18.57 -13.17
N GLN A 643 25.01 -18.52 -12.73
CA GLN A 643 23.88 -19.12 -13.46
C GLN A 643 23.44 -18.30 -14.67
N SER A 644 23.47 -16.97 -14.58
CA SER A 644 22.91 -16.07 -15.61
C SER A 644 23.68 -14.74 -15.68
N PRO A 645 24.94 -14.76 -16.16
CA PRO A 645 25.80 -13.59 -16.20
C PRO A 645 25.29 -12.51 -17.17
N LYS A 646 24.68 -11.45 -16.63
CA LYS A 646 24.28 -10.24 -17.36
C LYS A 646 25.38 -9.18 -17.29
N PRO A 647 25.70 -8.46 -18.39
CA PRO A 647 26.80 -7.48 -18.41
C PRO A 647 26.74 -6.45 -17.27
N GLY A 648 25.55 -5.89 -16.99
CA GLY A 648 25.38 -4.92 -15.92
C GLY A 648 25.51 -5.49 -14.50
N ASP A 649 25.20 -6.77 -14.30
CA ASP A 649 25.38 -7.43 -12.99
C ASP A 649 26.84 -7.81 -12.75
N ILE A 650 27.57 -8.18 -13.81
CA ILE A 650 29.02 -8.41 -13.75
C ILE A 650 29.76 -7.14 -13.35
N GLU A 651 29.43 -5.99 -13.96
CA GLU A 651 30.06 -4.70 -13.62
C GLU A 651 29.81 -4.33 -12.14
N LYS A 652 28.59 -4.52 -11.65
CA LYS A 652 28.25 -4.32 -10.22
C LYS A 652 29.01 -5.29 -9.33
N TYR A 653 29.19 -6.53 -9.75
CA TYR A 653 29.94 -7.53 -9.00
C TYR A 653 31.43 -7.19 -8.91
N GLU A 654 32.00 -6.59 -9.95
CA GLU A 654 33.37 -6.04 -9.92
C GLU A 654 33.50 -4.83 -9.00
N ASP A 655 32.58 -3.86 -9.11
CA ASP A 655 32.56 -2.70 -8.19
C ASP A 655 32.43 -3.16 -6.73
N LEU A 656 31.65 -4.22 -6.49
CA LEU A 656 31.55 -4.85 -5.18
C LEU A 656 32.87 -5.49 -4.73
N ALA A 657 33.59 -6.19 -5.63
CA ALA A 657 34.92 -6.72 -5.33
C ALA A 657 35.91 -5.61 -4.95
N ASP A 658 35.87 -4.48 -5.65
CA ASP A 658 36.71 -3.32 -5.33
C ASP A 658 36.32 -2.70 -3.97
N LYS A 659 35.03 -2.58 -3.67
CA LYS A 659 34.53 -2.10 -2.36
C LYS A 659 34.91 -3.01 -1.19
N LEU A 660 35.06 -4.31 -1.41
CA LEU A 660 35.48 -5.27 -0.39
C LEU A 660 36.97 -5.13 -0.05
N THR A 661 37.78 -4.60 -0.97
CA THR A 661 39.20 -4.38 -0.77
C THR A 661 39.42 -3.34 0.32
N VAL A 662 40.07 -3.72 1.42
CA VAL A 662 40.32 -2.82 2.56
C VAL A 662 41.50 -1.91 2.23
N ASN A 663 41.19 -0.69 1.79
CA ASN A 663 42.20 0.35 1.60
C ASN A 663 42.77 0.78 2.96
N TYR A 664 44.10 0.75 3.09
CA TYR A 664 44.88 1.08 4.29
C TYR A 664 44.53 0.26 5.55
N PRO A 665 44.82 -1.06 5.57
CA PRO A 665 44.51 -1.95 6.69
C PRO A 665 45.05 -1.46 8.05
N VAL A 666 46.25 -0.89 8.06
CA VAL A 666 46.91 -0.37 9.26
C VAL A 666 46.13 0.80 9.89
N LEU A 667 45.53 1.68 9.07
CA LEU A 667 44.69 2.78 9.57
C LEU A 667 43.39 2.26 10.19
N LYS A 668 42.83 1.17 9.67
CA LYS A 668 41.64 0.51 10.25
C LYS A 668 41.97 -0.16 11.59
N ILE A 669 43.13 -0.79 11.71
CA ILE A 669 43.65 -1.34 12.98
C ILE A 669 43.75 -0.23 14.03
N ILE A 670 44.46 0.86 13.71
CA ILE A 670 44.65 2.00 14.63
C ILE A 670 43.31 2.66 14.97
N GLY A 671 42.46 2.91 13.97
CA GLY A 671 41.13 3.48 14.18
C GLY A 671 40.22 2.59 15.04
N GLY A 672 40.31 1.27 14.91
CA GLY A 672 39.63 0.30 15.77
C GLY A 672 40.10 0.40 17.22
N MET A 673 41.41 0.42 17.46
CA MET A 673 41.99 0.60 18.80
C MET A 673 41.55 1.93 19.44
N MET A 674 41.55 3.03 18.68
CA MET A 674 41.11 4.34 19.16
C MET A 674 39.61 4.36 19.56
N LYS A 675 38.76 3.66 18.82
CA LYS A 675 37.34 3.49 19.18
C LYS A 675 37.18 2.67 20.45
N VAL A 676 37.90 1.56 20.60
CA VAL A 676 37.88 0.76 21.84
C VAL A 676 38.30 1.62 23.03
N LEU A 677 39.41 2.35 22.92
CA LEU A 677 39.88 3.27 23.96
C LEU A 677 38.84 4.35 24.29
N GLY A 678 38.25 4.99 23.28
CA GLY A 678 37.17 5.96 23.48
C GLY A 678 35.93 5.35 24.15
N GLY A 679 35.59 4.11 23.81
CA GLY A 679 34.48 3.38 24.40
C GLY A 679 34.71 3.03 25.87
N VAL A 680 35.93 2.58 26.22
CA VAL A 680 36.35 2.35 27.61
C VAL A 680 36.31 3.64 28.43
N LEU A 681 36.74 4.78 27.87
CA LEU A 681 36.67 6.08 28.54
C LEU A 681 35.22 6.57 28.73
N LEU A 682 34.32 6.27 27.79
CA LEU A 682 32.90 6.63 27.86
C LEU A 682 32.06 5.66 28.71
N TYR A 683 32.56 4.44 28.95
CA TYR A 683 31.83 3.40 29.68
C TYR A 683 31.36 3.82 31.08
N PRO A 684 32.18 4.50 31.92
CA PRO A 684 31.75 4.99 33.24
C PRO A 684 30.64 6.04 33.18
N PHE A 685 30.52 6.77 32.05
CA PHE A 685 29.56 7.85 31.88
C PHE A 685 28.28 7.40 31.16
N SER A 686 28.36 6.35 30.34
CA SER A 686 27.23 5.83 29.57
C SER A 686 27.53 4.42 29.03
N GLN A 687 27.20 3.40 29.83
CA GLN A 687 27.43 1.98 29.53
C GLN A 687 27.00 1.56 28.12
N LYS A 688 25.79 1.94 27.68
CA LYS A 688 25.26 1.60 26.35
C LYS A 688 26.09 2.19 25.20
N LYS A 689 26.50 3.47 25.32
CA LYS A 689 27.34 4.14 24.32
C LYS A 689 28.79 3.63 24.36
N GLY A 690 29.31 3.33 25.55
CA GLY A 690 30.63 2.74 25.74
C GLY A 690 30.74 1.38 25.05
N ASN A 691 29.81 0.45 25.33
CA ASN A 691 29.76 -0.87 24.69
C ASN A 691 29.66 -0.77 23.17
N ALA A 692 28.70 0.00 22.66
CA ALA A 692 28.52 0.16 21.21
C ALA A 692 29.79 0.67 20.51
N LEU A 693 30.58 1.52 21.17
CA LEU A 693 31.82 2.05 20.61
C LEU A 693 32.98 1.04 20.71
N ILE A 694 33.04 0.24 21.77
CA ILE A 694 33.98 -0.88 21.93
C ILE A 694 33.74 -1.91 20.84
N ASP A 695 32.49 -2.38 20.67
CA ASP A 695 32.13 -3.40 19.67
C ASP A 695 32.45 -2.90 18.25
N SER A 696 32.11 -1.64 17.96
CA SER A 696 32.49 -1.00 16.68
C SER A 696 34.01 -0.95 16.49
N GLY A 697 34.76 -0.72 17.56
CA GLY A 697 36.22 -0.69 17.55
C GLY A 697 36.84 -2.06 17.26
N ILE A 698 36.38 -3.11 17.95
CA ILE A 698 36.83 -4.50 17.75
C ILE A 698 36.56 -4.93 16.31
N SER A 699 35.35 -4.71 15.82
CA SER A 699 34.97 -5.07 14.44
C SER A 699 35.80 -4.30 13.40
N THR A 700 36.12 -3.03 13.65
CA THR A 700 36.99 -2.22 12.77
C THR A 700 38.44 -2.76 12.78
N PHE A 701 38.95 -3.14 13.95
CA PHE A 701 40.28 -3.74 14.11
C PHE A 701 40.39 -5.08 13.37
N GLN A 702 39.41 -5.97 13.58
CA GLN A 702 39.35 -7.28 12.91
C GLN A 702 39.31 -7.12 11.39
N SER A 703 38.54 -6.17 10.85
CA SER A 703 38.55 -5.89 9.41
C SER A 703 39.91 -5.46 8.87
N GLY A 704 40.71 -4.72 9.65
CA GLY A 704 42.08 -4.39 9.29
C GLY A 704 43.01 -5.61 9.36
N SER A 705 42.90 -6.40 10.44
CA SER A 705 43.70 -7.62 10.64
C SER A 705 43.43 -8.70 9.57
N HIS A 706 42.20 -8.76 9.06
CA HIS A 706 41.78 -9.74 8.04
C HIS A 706 41.70 -9.14 6.63
N ALA A 707 42.34 -8.00 6.38
CA ALA A 707 42.36 -7.36 5.06
C ALA A 707 42.87 -8.29 3.94
N PHE A 708 43.80 -9.19 4.26
CA PHE A 708 44.30 -10.20 3.31
C PHE A 708 43.20 -11.16 2.83
N LEU A 709 42.33 -11.64 3.73
CA LEU A 709 41.21 -12.53 3.37
C LEU A 709 40.23 -11.82 2.41
N ARG A 710 39.99 -10.52 2.64
CA ARG A 710 39.16 -9.71 1.74
C ARG A 710 39.80 -9.44 0.40
N GLY A 711 41.12 -9.20 0.37
CA GLY A 711 41.88 -9.08 -0.87
C GLY A 711 41.81 -10.35 -1.71
N ASN A 712 41.99 -11.52 -1.08
CA ASN A 712 41.87 -12.81 -1.76
C ASN A 712 40.46 -13.04 -2.29
N MET A 713 39.43 -12.73 -1.50
CA MET A 713 38.03 -12.85 -1.93
C MET A 713 37.72 -11.93 -3.12
N ALA A 714 38.16 -10.67 -3.09
CA ALA A 714 38.00 -9.74 -4.21
C ALA A 714 38.72 -10.24 -5.47
N GLN A 715 39.90 -10.86 -5.32
CA GLN A 715 40.61 -11.47 -6.43
C GLN A 715 39.88 -12.71 -6.97
N ASP A 716 39.35 -13.57 -6.09
CA ASP A 716 38.54 -14.73 -6.48
C ASP A 716 37.29 -14.28 -7.25
N MET A 717 36.61 -13.20 -6.83
CA MET A 717 35.49 -12.61 -7.57
C MET A 717 35.90 -12.16 -8.98
N LYS A 718 37.06 -11.52 -9.13
CA LYS A 718 37.60 -11.10 -10.45
C LYS A 718 37.98 -12.31 -11.32
N ASN A 719 38.55 -13.36 -10.71
CA ASN A 719 38.89 -14.61 -11.38
C ASN A 719 37.62 -15.35 -11.86
N MET A 720 36.54 -15.32 -11.08
CA MET A 720 35.26 -15.92 -11.46
C MET A 720 34.71 -15.28 -12.74
N LYS A 721 34.76 -13.94 -12.84
CA LYS A 721 34.40 -13.23 -14.08
C LYS A 721 35.26 -13.68 -15.27
N ALA A 722 36.58 -13.76 -15.10
CA ALA A 722 37.48 -14.19 -16.17
C ALA A 722 37.14 -15.61 -16.66
N SER A 723 36.82 -16.52 -15.73
CA SER A 723 36.36 -17.88 -16.05
C SER A 723 35.06 -17.86 -16.88
N LEU A 724 34.09 -17.02 -16.51
CA LEU A 724 32.83 -16.90 -17.25
C LEU A 724 33.01 -16.28 -18.65
N ALA A 725 33.93 -15.32 -18.79
CA ALA A 725 34.25 -14.70 -20.08
C ALA A 725 34.89 -15.72 -21.05
N SER A 726 35.82 -16.55 -20.56
CA SER A 726 36.47 -17.59 -21.38
C SER A 726 35.50 -18.66 -21.89
N LEU A 727 34.38 -18.89 -21.20
CA LEU A 727 33.35 -19.82 -21.64
C LEU A 727 32.49 -19.24 -22.78
N LYS A 728 32.23 -17.93 -22.78
CA LYS A 728 31.53 -17.25 -23.87
C LYS A 728 32.35 -17.18 -25.15
N GLU A 729 33.66 -16.98 -25.03
CA GLU A 729 34.57 -16.97 -26.19
C GLU A 729 34.73 -18.36 -26.85
N ALA A 730 34.42 -19.44 -26.12
CA ALA A 730 34.51 -20.81 -26.62
C ALA A 730 33.25 -21.33 -27.34
N ASP A 731 32.12 -20.61 -27.27
CA ASP A 731 30.84 -20.96 -27.92
C ASP A 731 30.16 -19.73 -28.56
N PRO A 732 30.76 -19.12 -29.59
CA PRO A 732 30.29 -17.87 -30.20
C PRO A 732 28.98 -18.02 -31.01
N GLU A 733 28.49 -19.24 -31.25
CA GLU A 733 27.27 -19.49 -32.03
C GLU A 733 25.97 -19.21 -31.26
N LYS A 734 26.01 -19.02 -29.93
CA LYS A 734 24.81 -18.74 -29.12
C LYS A 734 24.41 -17.26 -29.02
N ASP A 735 25.28 -16.33 -29.39
CA ASP A 735 25.00 -14.88 -29.31
C ASP A 735 24.28 -14.32 -30.57
N ASN A 736 24.00 -15.15 -31.59
CA ASN A 736 23.30 -14.76 -32.82
C ASN A 736 21.82 -15.20 -32.88
N LEU A 737 21.27 -15.72 -31.78
CA LEU A 737 19.83 -15.87 -31.66
C LEU A 737 19.29 -14.64 -30.93
N ASP A 738 18.78 -13.67 -31.71
CA ASP A 738 17.77 -12.74 -31.22
C ASP A 738 16.80 -13.52 -30.34
N GLU A 739 16.52 -12.98 -29.15
CA GLU A 739 15.59 -13.56 -28.17
C GLU A 739 14.43 -14.25 -28.89
N PRO A 740 14.17 -15.56 -28.66
CA PRO A 740 12.92 -16.11 -29.15
C PRO A 740 11.82 -15.25 -28.51
N PRO A 741 10.85 -14.74 -29.28
CA PRO A 741 9.72 -14.06 -28.68
C PRO A 741 9.12 -15.03 -27.65
N LEU A 742 8.80 -14.50 -26.47
CA LEU A 742 7.98 -15.20 -25.48
C LEU A 742 6.92 -16.01 -26.24
N PRO A 743 6.76 -17.31 -25.97
CA PRO A 743 5.86 -18.13 -26.74
C PRO A 743 4.47 -17.48 -26.72
N VAL A 744 4.03 -17.05 -27.91
CA VAL A 744 2.64 -16.63 -28.12
C VAL A 744 1.80 -17.87 -27.88
N ILE A 745 1.18 -17.94 -26.71
CA ILE A 745 0.14 -18.91 -26.42
C ILE A 745 -1.03 -18.55 -27.35
N LYS A 746 -1.12 -19.24 -28.49
CA LYS A 746 -2.36 -19.27 -29.27
C LYS A 746 -3.36 -20.10 -28.47
N VAL A 747 -4.31 -19.41 -27.87
CA VAL A 747 -5.53 -19.99 -27.33
C VAL A 747 -6.31 -20.60 -28.50
N HIS A 748 -6.59 -21.91 -28.41
CA HIS A 748 -7.67 -22.56 -29.13
C HIS A 748 -8.81 -22.85 -28.17
#